data_AF-A0A9N9V154-F1
#
_entry.id   AF-A0A9N9V154-F1
#
_cell.length_a   1.000
_cell.length_b   1.000
_cell.length_c   1.000
_cell.angle_alpha   90.00
_cell.angle_beta   90.00
_cell.angle_gamma   90.00
#
_symmetry.space_group_name_H-M   'P 1'
#
loop_
_entity.id
_entity.type
_entity.pdbx_description
1 polymer ?
#
loop_
_entity_poly.entity_id
_entity_poly.type
_entity_poly.pdbx_seq_one_letter_code
_entity_poly.pdbx_strand_id
1 'polypeptide(L)'
;MALTGLRGLHSPEAITSDYDAHLIRRFVPPPVQDAYAALRALNLELVRLPEIVSNPTIGLMRMKFWQESLDKTFAGQPPREPICILLDKSLQDLEKRAGSATKKSIKYWVSRLVKTREKHMDNRPFTSLASLEDYGENTYATLMYATLAMMPLRSMHVDHLASHIGKACGIVAVLRGIPVLAAPAQPVQTPSGFDAPTTHKPSLLLPLDIMAEEGVKEEEVFRQGPNAPGLQEAVFKVATRANDHLITAREMLKRLQAGQDPGHEFEHQGEGEHVYEEGDDATLELRRGFGVLLEGIPAGQFLENLEKANFDPFAVKSSGWKLPWRIWQSISKQRYEAPPPYASNPLVEPRTCIIHLRLLYAFRGLALRIGYQDGLFGIEDGRSKKVGLNSEETERGESKLREKRWAIYLARAVHRYETWWKTLGGTPLEEVDMELVDCERYDRFPEVDIPMRMEWHELVPLDVLLIWHTHILNPRNYLEDAMRRGLQKLWVGGIPWDLIDLCISSDPNSLFEYQAPEEAKSNWTSQTGLEWDNLDDSPYIELACPVCNEITPVPWTTCELVEQPLASSSNAKTASLASQLKIIGYGYGDGDFKHRCPQCSIMTDADLLCVAKFARDTDNLVENGWPMPGTLLSLATGMPESNRQSGGALKSRSALTSPNRLTRHVLASQVSGMMMQWRVREKKPTMEDIRTLITTLLEDSTTLSVMANNDSELVLPPKVRVITPRGAAHLRKVLANYSDNNWSSFGLDLRAAVIRQGLFIDKMYKFDWLHSPALMETMERSVLKYSRFLEIAKKHPDKMVVPTLDLDLAWHTHQLSPQDYYRTTTRELSKFLNHDDKVEDNKLSASFEWMCETYFELYGEIYSTCICWYCEAVRGSQTSSISIMLGRSKRQQALKDLYAQQDLTSCDPGPHISAHNAVKVTVAKPYLRHWSATQFLQMHAQRREAGKGRAAKIAKKNGRKSPSREQFYDHWGYPFMLPGPWVCPVYVDTYMYPSNIPMPPSSASINADGNIGGCIAGCGNAEQLGGGGQPGLDISGLCDVYTVSTDGGDGGGPPRQLDRSQGVRPPHPVDPRRFPTAPTNLPLCRIAQTVGSLVVKNGGVIRGLANWGVFALPRPVSIHQMRHTHGHYFVMRYDASTKVHQDVRSTLRLEPRMIRSAHVKLGDGKLETLARFGAPKWQESRS
;
A
#
# COMPACT_ATOMS: atom_id res chain seq x y z
N MET A 1 -13.53 -51.99 -9.10
CA MET A 1 -12.70 -52.70 -8.10
C MET A 1 -11.32 -52.06 -7.86
N ALA A 2 -10.65 -51.43 -8.84
CA ALA A 2 -9.39 -50.71 -8.59
C ALA A 2 -9.54 -49.44 -7.71
N LEU A 3 -10.70 -48.77 -7.76
CA LEU A 3 -11.02 -47.61 -6.92
C LEU A 3 -11.24 -47.97 -5.43
N THR A 4 -11.53 -49.22 -5.10
CA THR A 4 -11.70 -49.66 -3.70
C THR A 4 -10.36 -49.93 -3.00
N GLY A 5 -9.32 -50.36 -3.73
CA GLY A 5 -7.96 -50.52 -3.17
C GLY A 5 -7.26 -49.18 -2.91
N LEU A 6 -7.50 -48.16 -3.76
CA LEU A 6 -6.97 -46.80 -3.57
C LEU A 6 -7.59 -46.08 -2.36
N ARG A 7 -8.80 -46.43 -1.94
CA ARG A 7 -9.39 -45.95 -0.68
C ARG A 7 -8.66 -46.50 0.57
N GLY A 8 -7.98 -47.64 0.47
CA GLY A 8 -7.18 -48.21 1.55
C GLY A 8 -5.95 -47.36 1.91
N LEU A 9 -5.31 -46.75 0.91
CA LEU A 9 -4.21 -45.77 1.10
C LEU A 9 -4.67 -44.44 1.73
N HIS A 10 -6.00 -44.22 1.78
CA HIS A 10 -6.64 -43.08 2.44
C HIS A 10 -7.45 -43.51 3.67
N SER A 11 -7.25 -44.74 4.17
CA SER A 11 -7.93 -45.21 5.37
C SER A 11 -7.45 -44.44 6.60
N PRO A 12 -8.29 -44.28 7.63
CA PRO A 12 -7.88 -43.70 8.92
C PRO A 12 -6.65 -44.40 9.51
N GLU A 13 -6.51 -45.71 9.28
CA GLU A 13 -5.39 -46.56 9.73
C GLU A 13 -4.07 -46.27 8.98
N ALA A 14 -4.15 -45.94 7.69
CA ALA A 14 -2.98 -45.47 6.94
C ALA A 14 -2.57 -44.05 7.39
N ILE A 15 -3.55 -43.18 7.67
CA ILE A 15 -3.33 -41.80 8.16
C ILE A 15 -2.69 -41.79 9.56
N THR A 16 -2.99 -42.78 10.41
CA THR A 16 -2.35 -42.90 11.74
C THR A 16 -0.93 -43.46 11.67
N SER A 17 -0.58 -44.20 10.61
CA SER A 17 0.73 -44.86 10.49
C SER A 17 1.90 -43.97 10.04
N ASP A 18 1.64 -42.93 9.24
CA ASP A 18 2.64 -41.92 8.82
C ASP A 18 1.97 -40.55 8.67
N TYR A 19 1.61 -39.99 9.83
CA TYR A 19 0.96 -38.68 9.91
C TYR A 19 1.83 -37.55 9.33
N ASP A 20 3.15 -37.66 9.49
CA ASP A 20 4.12 -36.67 9.02
C ASP A 20 4.06 -36.58 7.48
N ALA A 21 4.13 -37.72 6.79
CA ALA A 21 4.01 -37.75 5.33
C ALA A 21 2.61 -37.38 4.83
N HIS A 22 1.54 -37.71 5.56
CA HIS A 22 0.18 -37.30 5.20
C HIS A 22 0.02 -35.78 5.13
N LEU A 23 0.65 -35.05 6.05
CA LEU A 23 0.66 -33.58 6.05
C LEU A 23 1.48 -33.03 4.88
N ILE A 24 2.69 -33.57 4.67
CA ILE A 24 3.61 -33.09 3.63
C ILE A 24 3.06 -33.33 2.22
N ARG A 25 2.37 -34.45 1.97
CA ARG A 25 1.78 -34.79 0.66
C ARG A 25 0.97 -33.64 0.06
N ARG A 26 0.26 -32.86 0.88
CA ARG A 26 -0.60 -31.75 0.44
C ARG A 26 0.19 -30.59 -0.19
N PHE A 27 1.49 -30.53 0.08
CA PHE A 27 2.39 -29.47 -0.34
C PHE A 27 3.37 -29.92 -1.43
N VAL A 28 3.41 -31.21 -1.74
CA VAL A 28 4.02 -31.74 -2.96
C VAL A 28 3.10 -31.36 -4.15
N PRO A 29 3.63 -30.97 -5.32
CA PRO A 29 2.80 -30.57 -6.45
C PRO A 29 1.78 -31.63 -6.86
N PRO A 30 0.54 -31.24 -7.24
CA PRO A 30 -0.55 -32.17 -7.53
C PRO A 30 -0.20 -33.36 -8.43
N PRO A 31 0.58 -33.20 -9.53
CA PRO A 31 0.93 -34.31 -10.40
C PRO A 31 1.80 -35.41 -9.77
N VAL A 32 2.39 -35.16 -8.60
CA VAL A 32 3.35 -36.06 -7.95
C VAL A 32 2.86 -36.54 -6.58
N GLN A 33 1.72 -36.04 -6.09
CA GLN A 33 1.15 -36.45 -4.79
C GLN A 33 0.81 -37.94 -4.71
N ASP A 34 0.41 -38.55 -5.82
CA ASP A 34 0.10 -39.98 -5.91
C ASP A 34 1.38 -40.82 -5.89
N ALA A 35 2.42 -40.40 -6.60
CA ALA A 35 3.75 -41.02 -6.56
C ALA A 35 4.35 -40.94 -5.14
N TYR A 36 4.30 -39.76 -4.52
CA TYR A 36 4.75 -39.55 -3.15
C TYR A 36 4.01 -40.48 -2.17
N ALA A 37 2.68 -40.60 -2.29
CA ALA A 37 1.91 -41.51 -1.44
C ALA A 37 2.31 -42.98 -1.65
N ALA A 38 2.49 -43.42 -2.90
CA ALA A 38 2.91 -44.79 -3.22
C ALA A 38 4.30 -45.11 -2.66
N LEU A 39 5.27 -44.19 -2.81
CA LEU A 39 6.64 -44.35 -2.30
C LEU A 39 6.68 -44.39 -0.76
N ARG A 40 5.89 -43.53 -0.09
CA ARG A 40 5.78 -43.53 1.38
C ARG A 40 5.11 -44.80 1.90
N ALA A 41 4.06 -45.27 1.23
CA ALA A 41 3.40 -46.53 1.57
C ALA A 41 4.33 -47.74 1.39
N LEU A 42 5.11 -47.78 0.31
CA LEU A 42 6.13 -48.79 0.10
C LEU A 42 7.17 -48.78 1.24
N ASN A 43 7.66 -47.60 1.63
CA ASN A 43 8.61 -47.50 2.73
C ASN A 43 8.02 -48.03 4.05
N LEU A 44 6.76 -47.75 4.37
CA LEU A 44 6.10 -48.28 5.57
C LEU A 44 5.98 -49.80 5.56
N GLU A 45 5.60 -50.39 4.42
CA GLU A 45 5.55 -51.85 4.27
C GLU A 45 6.93 -52.45 4.53
N LEU A 46 7.99 -51.92 3.89
CA LEU A 46 9.35 -52.43 4.02
C LEU A 46 9.92 -52.27 5.44
N VAL A 47 9.64 -51.14 6.12
CA VAL A 47 10.10 -50.88 7.50
C VAL A 47 9.52 -51.87 8.50
N ARG A 48 8.26 -52.31 8.31
CA ARG A 48 7.55 -53.19 9.24
C ARG A 48 7.86 -54.68 9.03
N LEU A 49 8.45 -55.05 7.90
CA LEU A 49 8.70 -56.46 7.57
C LEU A 49 9.51 -57.21 8.63
N PRO A 50 10.59 -56.66 9.22
CA PRO A 50 11.34 -57.33 10.28
C PRO A 50 10.48 -57.65 11.50
N GLU A 51 9.49 -56.82 11.83
CA GLU A 51 8.62 -56.97 13.01
C GLU A 51 7.48 -57.98 12.78
N ILE A 52 6.94 -58.02 11.56
CA ILE A 52 5.80 -58.87 11.19
C ILE A 52 6.23 -60.31 10.92
N VAL A 53 7.47 -60.51 10.46
CA VAL A 53 7.91 -61.81 9.94
C VAL A 53 8.90 -62.50 10.87
N SER A 54 8.41 -63.51 11.60
CA SER A 54 9.23 -64.30 12.54
C SER A 54 10.19 -65.29 11.87
N ASN A 55 9.96 -65.65 10.59
CA ASN A 55 10.82 -66.56 9.83
C ASN A 55 11.62 -65.78 8.77
N PRO A 56 12.97 -65.72 8.87
CA PRO A 56 13.81 -64.99 7.91
C PRO A 56 13.57 -65.36 6.44
N THR A 57 13.24 -66.63 6.17
CA THR A 57 12.93 -67.11 4.82
C THR A 57 11.68 -66.45 4.25
N ILE A 58 10.64 -66.29 5.07
CA ILE A 58 9.39 -65.60 4.67
C ILE A 58 9.66 -64.12 4.44
N GLY A 59 10.58 -63.51 5.22
CA GLY A 59 10.98 -62.12 5.07
C GLY A 59 11.67 -61.88 3.73
N LEU A 60 12.62 -62.75 3.38
CA LEU A 60 13.28 -62.76 2.07
C LEU A 60 12.30 -63.01 0.91
N MET A 61 11.33 -63.91 1.09
CA MET A 61 10.27 -64.13 0.09
C MET A 61 9.44 -62.86 -0.14
N ARG A 62 9.11 -62.10 0.91
CA ARG A 62 8.39 -60.82 0.80
C ARG A 62 9.24 -59.71 0.17
N MET A 63 10.53 -59.63 0.49
CA MET A 63 11.46 -58.70 -0.17
C MET A 63 11.57 -58.98 -1.66
N LYS A 64 11.75 -60.26 -2.02
CA LYS A 64 11.76 -60.72 -3.42
C LYS A 64 10.44 -60.44 -4.13
N PHE A 65 9.31 -60.66 -3.46
CA PHE A 65 7.99 -60.30 -3.98
C PHE A 65 7.90 -58.81 -4.32
N TRP A 66 8.35 -57.92 -3.42
CA TRP A 66 8.35 -56.48 -3.68
C TRP A 66 9.27 -56.10 -4.82
N GLN A 67 10.47 -56.68 -4.89
CA GLN A 67 11.41 -56.47 -5.98
C GLN A 67 10.81 -56.87 -7.35
N GLU A 68 10.26 -58.09 -7.46
CA GLU A 68 9.62 -58.58 -8.68
C GLU A 68 8.36 -57.77 -9.05
N SER A 69 7.59 -57.34 -8.05
CA SER A 69 6.38 -56.53 -8.25
C SER A 69 6.72 -55.14 -8.80
N LEU A 70 7.77 -54.52 -8.27
CA LEU A 70 8.27 -53.24 -8.77
C LEU A 70 8.88 -53.39 -10.16
N ASP A 71 9.66 -54.45 -10.42
CA ASP A 71 10.19 -54.72 -11.77
C ASP A 71 9.08 -54.86 -12.82
N LYS A 72 8.01 -55.60 -12.51
CA LYS A 72 6.82 -55.71 -13.36
C LYS A 72 6.11 -54.37 -13.54
N THR A 73 6.01 -53.57 -12.48
CA THR A 73 5.44 -52.20 -12.52
C THR A 73 6.24 -51.29 -13.45
N PHE A 74 7.58 -51.26 -13.32
CA PHE A 74 8.44 -50.48 -14.22
C PHE A 74 8.44 -51.03 -15.67
N ALA A 75 8.10 -52.30 -15.88
CA ALA A 75 7.86 -52.88 -17.20
C ALA A 75 6.47 -52.56 -17.79
N GLY A 76 5.61 -51.81 -17.08
CA GLY A 76 4.25 -51.46 -17.52
C GLY A 76 3.22 -52.58 -17.31
N GLN A 77 3.52 -53.56 -16.45
CA GLN A 77 2.64 -54.68 -16.11
C GLN A 77 2.43 -54.75 -14.59
N PRO A 78 1.83 -53.73 -13.95
CA PRO A 78 1.71 -53.72 -12.50
C PRO A 78 0.87 -54.91 -11.98
N PRO A 79 1.32 -55.62 -10.93
CA PRO A 79 0.48 -56.61 -10.26
C PRO A 79 -0.74 -55.93 -9.59
N ARG A 80 -1.73 -56.72 -9.16
CA ARG A 80 -2.94 -56.23 -8.46
C ARG A 80 -2.69 -55.78 -7.02
N GLU A 81 -1.58 -55.07 -6.82
CA GLU A 81 -1.13 -54.49 -5.55
C GLU A 81 -1.36 -52.97 -5.61
N PRO A 82 -2.13 -52.36 -4.68
CA PRO A 82 -2.46 -50.94 -4.72
C PRO A 82 -1.28 -49.98 -4.89
N ILE A 83 -0.15 -50.25 -4.22
CA ILE A 83 1.09 -49.46 -4.34
C ILE A 83 1.62 -49.50 -5.79
N CYS A 84 1.66 -50.69 -6.39
CA CYS A 84 2.14 -50.90 -7.76
C CYS A 84 1.22 -50.23 -8.79
N ILE A 85 -0.11 -50.32 -8.61
CA ILE A 85 -1.09 -49.68 -9.50
C ILE A 85 -0.95 -48.16 -9.46
N LEU A 86 -0.81 -47.58 -8.26
CA LEU A 86 -0.69 -46.13 -8.10
C LEU A 86 0.64 -45.60 -8.65
N LEU A 87 1.72 -46.36 -8.43
CA LEU A 87 3.04 -46.05 -8.98
C LEU A 87 3.05 -46.14 -10.51
N ASP A 88 2.48 -47.18 -11.09
CA ASP A 88 2.39 -47.34 -12.56
C ASP A 88 1.62 -46.18 -13.20
N LYS A 89 0.45 -45.82 -12.65
CA LYS A 89 -0.31 -44.65 -13.12
C LYS A 89 0.55 -43.38 -13.08
N SER A 90 1.25 -43.16 -11.97
CA SER A 90 2.10 -41.97 -11.80
C SER A 90 3.27 -41.96 -12.78
N LEU A 91 3.86 -43.12 -13.09
CA LEU A 91 4.90 -43.28 -14.09
C LEU A 91 4.38 -43.01 -15.51
N GLN A 92 3.19 -43.50 -15.86
CA GLN A 92 2.55 -43.19 -17.15
C GLN A 92 2.26 -41.69 -17.29
N ASP A 93 1.75 -41.05 -16.23
CA ASP A 93 1.45 -39.61 -16.23
C ASP A 93 2.72 -38.75 -16.25
N LEU A 94 3.84 -39.26 -15.72
CA LEU A 94 5.16 -38.65 -15.87
C LEU A 94 5.69 -38.80 -17.30
N GLU A 95 5.62 -39.99 -17.88
CA GLU A 95 6.11 -40.28 -19.23
C GLU A 95 5.42 -39.41 -20.28
N LYS A 96 4.11 -39.18 -20.13
CA LYS A 96 3.35 -38.22 -20.97
C LYS A 96 3.85 -36.78 -20.86
N ARG A 97 4.37 -36.37 -19.69
CA ARG A 97 4.79 -34.98 -19.41
C ARG A 97 6.26 -34.71 -19.72
N ALA A 98 7.13 -35.71 -19.58
CA ALA A 98 8.59 -35.54 -19.55
C ALA A 98 9.38 -36.59 -20.35
N GLY A 99 8.72 -37.53 -21.02
CA GLY A 99 9.36 -38.60 -21.79
C GLY A 99 9.86 -39.78 -20.95
N SER A 100 10.45 -40.78 -21.63
CA SER A 100 10.75 -42.10 -21.05
C SER A 100 12.08 -42.17 -20.26
N ALA A 101 12.99 -41.20 -20.45
CA ALA A 101 14.33 -41.20 -19.84
C ALA A 101 14.30 -41.18 -18.30
N THR A 102 13.30 -40.54 -17.71
CA THR A 102 13.15 -40.35 -16.25
C THR A 102 12.74 -41.63 -15.52
N LYS A 103 12.22 -42.64 -16.23
CA LYS A 103 11.77 -43.91 -15.63
C LYS A 103 12.94 -44.75 -15.08
N LYS A 104 14.13 -44.63 -15.67
CA LYS A 104 15.33 -45.40 -15.27
C LYS A 104 15.88 -44.97 -13.92
N SER A 105 16.07 -43.66 -13.71
CA SER A 105 16.58 -43.12 -12.44
C SER A 105 15.61 -43.40 -11.28
N ILE A 106 14.30 -43.26 -11.51
CA ILE A 106 13.29 -43.61 -10.51
C ILE A 106 13.37 -45.11 -10.16
N LYS A 107 13.46 -45.99 -11.16
CA LYS A 107 13.62 -47.44 -10.93
C LYS A 107 14.85 -47.74 -10.10
N TYR A 108 15.96 -47.05 -10.39
CA TYR A 108 17.20 -47.19 -9.64
C TYR A 108 17.01 -46.84 -8.16
N TRP A 109 16.48 -45.65 -7.86
CA TRP A 109 16.25 -45.20 -6.48
C TRP A 109 15.33 -46.14 -5.71
N VAL A 110 14.22 -46.55 -6.32
CA VAL A 110 13.29 -47.50 -5.69
C VAL A 110 13.95 -48.86 -5.46
N SER A 111 14.79 -49.33 -6.38
CA SER A 111 15.53 -50.59 -6.22
C SER A 111 16.61 -50.49 -5.12
N ARG A 112 17.30 -49.34 -5.03
CA ARG A 112 18.29 -49.05 -3.99
C ARG A 112 17.65 -49.11 -2.60
N LEU A 113 16.47 -48.51 -2.43
CA LEU A 113 15.69 -48.58 -1.19
C LEU A 113 15.37 -50.02 -0.79
N VAL A 114 14.81 -50.82 -1.70
CA VAL A 114 14.41 -52.21 -1.42
C VAL A 114 15.62 -53.06 -1.03
N LYS A 115 16.71 -53.00 -1.80
CA LYS A 115 17.95 -53.73 -1.52
C LYS A 115 18.58 -53.34 -0.19
N THR A 116 18.53 -52.05 0.15
CA THR A 116 19.08 -51.54 1.42
C THR A 116 18.27 -52.06 2.60
N ARG A 117 16.93 -52.10 2.48
CA ARG A 117 16.05 -52.67 3.51
C ARG A 117 16.23 -54.18 3.64
N GLU A 118 16.39 -54.89 2.52
CA GLU A 118 16.71 -56.33 2.51
C GLU A 118 18.00 -56.63 3.30
N LYS A 119 19.06 -55.84 3.08
CA LYS A 119 20.35 -55.97 3.80
C LYS A 119 20.22 -55.81 5.32
N HIS A 120 19.24 -55.04 5.80
CA HIS A 120 19.04 -54.74 7.22
C HIS A 120 17.84 -55.46 7.83
N MET A 121 17.33 -56.52 7.18
CA MET A 121 16.16 -57.28 7.63
C MET A 121 16.33 -57.99 8.97
N ASP A 122 17.57 -58.20 9.42
CA ASP A 122 17.88 -58.89 10.67
C ASP A 122 18.05 -57.94 11.88
N ASN A 123 17.75 -56.65 11.71
CA ASN A 123 17.79 -55.63 12.76
C ASN A 123 19.11 -55.59 13.55
N ARG A 124 20.25 -55.84 12.89
CA ARG A 124 21.56 -55.67 13.54
C ARG A 124 21.85 -54.20 13.86
N PRO A 125 22.53 -53.92 14.98
CA PRO A 125 23.04 -52.58 15.28
C PRO A 125 23.99 -52.09 14.18
N PHE A 126 24.04 -50.77 13.98
CA PHE A 126 24.96 -50.16 13.02
C PHE A 126 26.39 -50.23 13.56
N THR A 127 27.36 -50.53 12.68
CA THR A 127 28.76 -50.68 13.11
C THR A 127 29.40 -49.37 13.54
N SER A 128 28.95 -48.26 12.96
CA SER A 128 29.41 -46.91 13.25
C SER A 128 28.35 -45.86 12.94
N LEU A 129 28.55 -44.64 13.45
CA LEU A 129 27.69 -43.51 13.10
C LEU A 129 27.65 -43.27 11.57
N ALA A 130 28.79 -43.41 10.88
CA ALA A 130 28.87 -43.30 9.42
C ALA A 130 28.01 -44.36 8.70
N SER A 131 27.99 -45.61 9.19
CA SER A 131 27.14 -46.65 8.59
C SER A 131 25.63 -46.36 8.75
N LEU A 132 25.25 -45.62 9.79
CA LEU A 132 23.89 -45.14 9.99
C LEU A 132 23.55 -43.96 9.04
N GLU A 133 24.52 -43.09 8.74
CA GLU A 133 24.36 -42.03 7.72
C GLU A 133 24.19 -42.61 6.32
N ASP A 134 25.04 -43.59 5.96
CA ASP A 134 24.92 -44.34 4.70
C ASP A 134 23.56 -45.01 4.58
N TYR A 135 23.04 -45.54 5.69
CA TYR A 135 21.70 -46.10 5.72
C TYR A 135 20.62 -45.04 5.48
N GLY A 136 20.74 -43.85 6.09
CA GLY A 136 19.85 -42.72 5.86
C GLY A 136 19.86 -42.21 4.40
N GLU A 137 21.03 -42.15 3.78
CA GLU A 137 21.21 -41.80 2.36
C GLU A 137 20.52 -42.82 1.43
N ASN A 138 20.77 -44.11 1.67
CA ASN A 138 20.26 -45.19 0.83
C ASN A 138 18.78 -45.53 1.08
N THR A 139 18.12 -44.86 2.03
CA THR A 139 16.70 -45.05 2.33
C THR A 139 15.89 -43.75 2.22
N TYR A 140 16.02 -42.83 3.17
CA TYR A 140 15.22 -41.61 3.25
C TYR A 140 15.64 -40.57 2.22
N ALA A 141 16.94 -40.36 1.98
CA ALA A 141 17.38 -39.46 0.89
C ALA A 141 17.00 -40.04 -0.48
N THR A 142 17.20 -41.35 -0.67
CA THR A 142 16.77 -42.08 -1.86
C THR A 142 15.27 -41.93 -2.17
N LEU A 143 14.40 -41.91 -1.16
CA LEU A 143 12.97 -41.62 -1.33
C LEU A 143 12.71 -40.19 -1.79
N MET A 144 13.48 -39.23 -1.28
CA MET A 144 13.41 -37.83 -1.73
C MET A 144 13.90 -37.69 -3.18
N TYR A 145 15.01 -38.33 -3.56
CA TYR A 145 15.49 -38.36 -4.96
C TYR A 145 14.47 -38.97 -5.91
N ALA A 146 13.85 -40.09 -5.53
CA ALA A 146 12.78 -40.70 -6.32
C ALA A 146 11.59 -39.75 -6.50
N THR A 147 11.24 -38.97 -5.47
CA THR A 147 10.15 -37.98 -5.53
C THR A 147 10.52 -36.78 -6.41
N LEU A 148 11.75 -36.27 -6.30
CA LEU A 148 12.25 -35.16 -7.13
C LEU A 148 12.36 -35.58 -8.60
N ALA A 149 12.79 -36.82 -8.88
CA ALA A 149 12.80 -37.38 -10.22
C ALA A 149 11.38 -37.52 -10.82
N MET A 150 10.35 -37.75 -10.00
CA MET A 150 8.95 -37.72 -10.46
C MET A 150 8.44 -36.30 -10.78
N MET A 151 9.16 -35.25 -10.36
CA MET A 151 8.87 -33.82 -10.59
C MET A 151 9.65 -33.21 -11.76
N PRO A 152 10.06 -34.06 -12.71
CA PRO A 152 11.28 -33.92 -13.53
C PRO A 152 12.18 -32.74 -13.12
N LEU A 153 12.71 -32.78 -11.90
CA LEU A 153 13.61 -31.77 -11.38
C LEU A 153 15.00 -32.41 -11.21
N ARG A 154 15.98 -31.92 -11.98
CA ARG A 154 17.35 -32.45 -12.06
C ARG A 154 18.35 -31.40 -11.59
N SER A 155 18.30 -31.10 -10.29
CA SER A 155 19.13 -30.04 -9.69
C SER A 155 20.10 -30.62 -8.69
N MET A 156 21.39 -30.38 -8.90
CA MET A 156 22.44 -30.76 -7.96
C MET A 156 22.20 -30.12 -6.60
N HIS A 157 21.78 -28.85 -6.58
CA HIS A 157 21.54 -28.12 -5.33
C HIS A 157 20.38 -28.69 -4.51
N VAL A 158 19.29 -29.09 -5.18
CA VAL A 158 18.12 -29.67 -4.51
C VAL A 158 18.40 -31.11 -4.05
N ASP A 159 19.13 -31.90 -4.84
CA ASP A 159 19.59 -33.24 -4.42
C ASP A 159 20.54 -33.15 -3.23
N HIS A 160 21.47 -32.19 -3.24
CA HIS A 160 22.39 -31.99 -2.11
C HIS A 160 21.65 -31.63 -0.81
N LEU A 161 20.62 -30.77 -0.88
CA LEU A 161 19.74 -30.50 0.25
C LEU A 161 18.95 -31.74 0.69
N ALA A 162 18.45 -32.53 -0.27
CA ALA A 162 17.71 -33.75 -0.01
C ALA A 162 18.59 -34.83 0.65
N SER A 163 19.89 -34.90 0.34
CA SER A 163 20.86 -35.80 1.00
C SER A 163 20.92 -35.53 2.50
N HIS A 164 21.22 -34.29 2.89
CA HIS A 164 21.32 -33.93 4.31
C HIS A 164 20.00 -34.12 5.06
N ILE A 165 18.87 -33.70 4.46
CA ILE A 165 17.56 -33.88 5.07
C ILE A 165 17.23 -35.38 5.20
N GLY A 166 17.52 -36.18 4.18
CA GLY A 166 17.30 -37.62 4.17
C GLY A 166 18.14 -38.36 5.22
N LYS A 167 19.43 -38.05 5.35
CA LYS A 167 20.30 -38.58 6.41
C LYS A 167 19.75 -38.26 7.80
N ALA A 168 19.34 -37.00 8.03
CA ALA A 168 18.70 -36.60 9.29
C ALA A 168 17.39 -37.36 9.56
N CYS A 169 16.51 -37.49 8.57
CA CYS A 169 15.27 -38.26 8.67
C CYS A 169 15.52 -39.74 9.00
N GLY A 170 16.54 -40.35 8.39
CA GLY A 170 16.93 -41.74 8.66
C GLY A 170 17.42 -41.97 10.09
N ILE A 171 18.31 -41.08 10.58
CA ILE A 171 18.78 -41.13 11.96
C ILE A 171 17.61 -40.92 12.94
N VAL A 172 16.73 -39.95 12.67
CA VAL A 172 15.54 -39.71 13.50
C VAL A 172 14.60 -40.91 13.52
N ALA A 173 14.43 -41.60 12.39
CA ALA A 173 13.60 -42.81 12.35
C ALA A 173 14.14 -43.93 13.25
N VAL A 174 15.46 -44.10 13.28
CA VAL A 174 16.13 -45.06 14.18
C VAL A 174 15.92 -44.66 15.65
N LEU A 175 16.15 -43.40 16.01
CA LEU A 175 15.94 -42.90 17.38
C LEU A 175 14.47 -43.04 17.83
N ARG A 176 13.52 -42.76 16.94
CA ARG A 176 12.08 -42.89 17.19
C ARG A 176 11.64 -44.36 17.33
N GLY A 177 12.39 -45.28 16.72
CA GLY A 177 12.15 -46.72 16.79
C GLY A 177 12.61 -47.37 18.10
N ILE A 178 13.51 -46.74 18.86
CA ILE A 178 14.09 -47.34 20.10
C ILE A 178 13.01 -47.85 21.07
N PRO A 179 11.96 -47.08 21.43
CA PRO A 179 10.97 -47.55 22.38
C PRO A 179 10.13 -48.73 21.86
N VAL A 180 9.98 -48.84 20.55
CA VAL A 180 9.19 -49.90 19.90
C VAL A 180 10.03 -51.17 19.76
N LEU A 181 11.28 -51.04 19.31
CA LEU A 181 12.17 -52.16 19.04
C LEU A 181 12.81 -52.75 20.30
N ALA A 182 13.01 -51.94 21.35
CA ALA A 182 13.55 -52.42 22.62
C ALA A 182 12.49 -52.99 23.57
N ALA A 183 11.19 -52.78 23.27
CA ALA A 183 10.11 -53.27 24.11
C ALA A 183 10.03 -54.82 24.10
N PRO A 184 9.75 -55.47 25.25
CA PRO A 184 9.53 -56.90 25.29
C PRO A 184 8.27 -57.27 24.50
N ALA A 185 8.36 -58.31 23.66
CA ALA A 185 7.23 -58.82 22.89
C ALA A 185 6.09 -59.26 23.83
N GLN A 186 4.89 -58.71 23.63
CA GLN A 186 3.73 -59.11 24.44
C GLN A 186 3.23 -60.50 24.02
N PRO A 187 2.90 -61.39 24.97
CA PRO A 187 2.32 -62.68 24.64
C PRO A 187 0.93 -62.47 24.02
N VAL A 188 0.73 -62.97 22.80
CA VAL A 188 -0.58 -62.96 22.13
C VAL A 188 -1.36 -64.18 22.62
N GLN A 189 -2.42 -63.94 23.39
CA GLN A 189 -3.35 -65.02 23.76
C GLN A 189 -4.12 -65.47 22.52
N THR A 190 -3.93 -66.72 22.12
CA THR A 190 -4.76 -67.30 21.05
C THR A 190 -6.20 -67.52 21.56
N PRO A 191 -7.22 -67.56 20.69
CA PRO A 191 -8.60 -67.88 21.08
C PRO A 191 -8.74 -69.23 21.81
N SER A 192 -7.76 -70.10 21.66
CA SER A 192 -7.61 -71.42 22.31
C SER A 192 -6.95 -71.39 23.69
N GLY A 193 -6.56 -70.22 24.21
CA GLY A 193 -5.97 -70.08 25.56
C GLY A 193 -4.48 -70.47 25.67
N PHE A 194 -3.81 -70.76 24.56
CA PHE A 194 -2.35 -70.97 24.51
C PHE A 194 -1.64 -69.66 24.13
N ASP A 195 -0.50 -69.40 24.75
CA ASP A 195 0.39 -68.29 24.37
C ASP A 195 0.97 -68.56 22.98
N ALA A 196 0.75 -67.65 22.02
CA ALA A 196 1.46 -67.71 20.75
C ALA A 196 2.95 -67.40 20.99
N PRO A 197 3.87 -68.07 20.28
CA PRO A 197 5.30 -67.78 20.37
C PRO A 197 5.57 -66.30 20.04
N THR A 198 6.47 -65.68 20.80
CA THR A 198 6.88 -64.28 20.61
C THR A 198 7.42 -64.08 19.19
N THR A 199 6.84 -63.13 18.45
CA THR A 199 7.05 -63.01 17.01
C THR A 199 8.31 -62.25 16.62
N HIS A 200 8.93 -61.50 17.54
CA HIS A 200 10.13 -60.68 17.28
C HIS A 200 11.07 -60.60 18.50
N LYS A 201 12.39 -60.51 18.25
CA LYS A 201 13.42 -60.36 19.29
C LYS A 201 13.74 -58.88 19.50
N PRO A 202 13.77 -58.38 20.76
CA PRO A 202 14.09 -56.98 21.01
C PRO A 202 15.44 -56.60 20.38
N SER A 203 15.51 -55.43 19.77
CA SER A 203 16.65 -54.97 18.98
C SER A 203 16.97 -53.51 19.33
N LEU A 204 18.26 -53.16 19.37
CA LEU A 204 18.72 -51.79 19.58
C LEU A 204 19.58 -51.35 18.39
N LEU A 205 19.04 -50.50 17.54
CA LEU A 205 19.69 -50.07 16.29
C LEU A 205 20.63 -48.86 16.49
N LEU A 206 21.21 -48.68 17.67
CA LEU A 206 22.19 -47.60 17.88
C LEU A 206 23.57 -47.99 17.32
N PRO A 207 24.42 -47.02 16.93
CA PRO A 207 25.78 -47.30 16.49
C PRO A 207 26.65 -47.92 17.60
N LEU A 208 27.35 -49.01 17.29
CA LEU A 208 28.17 -49.77 18.23
C LEU A 208 29.36 -48.97 18.78
N ASP A 209 29.95 -48.10 17.96
CA ASP A 209 31.02 -47.19 18.38
C ASP A 209 30.54 -46.22 19.46
N ILE A 210 29.36 -45.62 19.29
CA ILE A 210 28.76 -44.70 20.25
C ILE A 210 28.30 -45.44 21.51
N MET A 211 27.70 -46.63 21.36
CA MET A 211 27.32 -47.46 22.50
C MET A 211 28.52 -47.88 23.34
N ALA A 212 29.64 -48.24 22.70
CA ALA A 212 30.87 -48.60 23.38
C ALA A 212 31.50 -47.41 24.10
N GLU A 213 31.48 -46.23 23.47
CA GLU A 213 32.01 -44.98 24.05
C GLU A 213 31.25 -44.54 25.30
N GLU A 214 29.91 -44.63 25.28
CA GLU A 214 29.04 -44.23 26.39
C GLU A 214 28.74 -45.37 27.38
N GLY A 215 29.31 -46.57 27.16
CA GLY A 215 29.15 -47.72 28.06
C GLY A 215 27.77 -48.39 28.04
N VAL A 216 27.00 -48.21 26.96
CA VAL A 216 25.63 -48.75 26.80
C VAL A 216 25.67 -50.24 26.45
N LYS A 217 24.95 -51.05 27.22
CA LYS A 217 24.74 -52.48 26.92
C LYS A 217 23.30 -52.76 26.52
N GLU A 218 23.12 -53.47 25.41
CA GLU A 218 21.78 -53.82 24.87
C GLU A 218 20.87 -54.47 25.92
N GLU A 219 21.39 -55.46 26.65
CA GLU A 219 20.63 -56.18 27.68
C GLU A 219 20.14 -55.26 28.82
N GLU A 220 20.91 -54.22 29.16
CA GLU A 220 20.52 -53.26 30.20
C GLU A 220 19.39 -52.35 29.69
N VAL A 221 19.42 -51.95 28.40
CA VAL A 221 18.34 -51.22 27.75
C VAL A 221 17.05 -52.05 27.68
N PHE A 222 17.13 -53.34 27.34
CA PHE A 222 15.96 -54.20 27.28
C PHE A 222 15.31 -54.44 28.65
N ARG A 223 16.11 -54.49 29.72
CA ARG A 223 15.61 -54.72 31.10
C ARG A 223 15.14 -53.46 31.80
N GLN A 224 15.90 -52.37 31.65
CA GLN A 224 15.74 -51.16 32.44
C GLN A 224 15.12 -50.00 31.64
N GLY A 225 14.98 -50.18 30.32
CA GLY A 225 14.41 -49.19 29.41
C GLY A 225 15.13 -47.85 29.51
N PRO A 226 14.44 -46.75 29.85
CA PRO A 226 15.04 -45.43 29.96
C PRO A 226 16.07 -45.31 31.09
N ASN A 227 16.13 -46.24 32.05
CA ASN A 227 17.08 -46.16 33.17
C ASN A 227 18.42 -46.84 32.88
N ALA A 228 18.64 -47.35 31.67
CA ALA A 228 19.89 -48.00 31.30
C ALA A 228 21.05 -46.98 31.28
N PRO A 229 22.18 -47.28 31.95
CA PRO A 229 23.33 -46.36 32.00
C PRO A 229 23.86 -46.00 30.61
N GLY A 230 24.13 -44.70 30.37
CA GLY A 230 24.73 -44.18 29.14
C GLY A 230 23.78 -44.04 27.96
N LEU A 231 22.52 -44.50 28.06
CA LEU A 231 21.59 -44.54 26.92
C LEU A 231 21.25 -43.13 26.43
N GLN A 232 20.97 -42.19 27.33
CA GLN A 232 20.64 -40.81 26.99
C GLN A 232 21.83 -40.09 26.35
N GLU A 233 23.05 -40.35 26.82
CA GLU A 233 24.28 -39.81 26.26
C GLU A 233 24.55 -40.35 24.85
N ALA A 234 24.33 -41.65 24.64
CA ALA A 234 24.43 -42.26 23.30
C ALA A 234 23.36 -41.70 22.34
N VAL A 235 22.11 -41.56 22.81
CA VAL A 235 21.02 -40.95 22.04
C VAL A 235 21.32 -39.47 21.74
N PHE A 236 21.90 -38.73 22.68
CA PHE A 236 22.34 -37.34 22.48
C PHE A 236 23.38 -37.22 21.36
N LYS A 237 24.40 -38.09 21.34
CA LYS A 237 25.43 -38.08 20.28
C LYS A 237 24.85 -38.36 18.90
N VAL A 238 24.00 -39.39 18.80
CA VAL A 238 23.34 -39.74 17.53
C VAL A 238 22.35 -38.64 17.09
N ALA A 239 21.61 -38.06 18.03
CA ALA A 239 20.68 -36.95 17.76
C ALA A 239 21.40 -35.67 17.33
N THR A 240 22.56 -35.38 17.92
CA THR A 240 23.43 -34.25 17.53
C THR A 240 23.79 -34.37 16.06
N ARG A 241 24.17 -35.57 15.59
CA ARG A 241 24.53 -35.76 14.18
C ARG A 241 23.37 -35.52 13.21
N ALA A 242 22.16 -35.95 13.56
CA ALA A 242 20.96 -35.63 12.78
C ALA A 242 20.69 -34.12 12.74
N ASN A 243 20.91 -33.42 13.86
CA ASN A 243 20.75 -31.98 13.93
C ASN A 243 21.81 -31.23 13.11
N ASP A 244 23.06 -31.72 13.09
CA ASP A 244 24.13 -31.15 12.26
C ASP A 244 23.74 -31.15 10.79
N HIS A 245 23.22 -32.26 10.26
CA HIS A 245 22.71 -32.31 8.89
C HIS A 245 21.57 -31.31 8.63
N LEU A 246 20.65 -31.11 9.58
CA LEU A 246 19.60 -30.10 9.45
C LEU A 246 20.16 -28.67 9.52
N ILE A 247 21.23 -28.43 10.28
CA ILE A 247 21.93 -27.14 10.32
C ILE A 247 22.62 -26.89 8.98
N THR A 248 23.38 -27.87 8.47
CA THR A 248 24.03 -27.81 7.16
C THR A 248 23.01 -27.53 6.05
N ALA A 249 21.90 -28.27 6.01
CA ALA A 249 20.84 -28.04 5.03
C ALA A 249 20.22 -26.62 5.13
N ARG A 250 20.04 -26.08 6.35
CA ARG A 250 19.55 -24.71 6.53
C ARG A 250 20.56 -23.65 6.10
N GLU A 251 21.84 -23.89 6.33
CA GLU A 251 22.91 -22.99 5.92
C GLU A 251 23.08 -22.99 4.40
N MET A 252 23.10 -24.17 3.78
CA MET A 252 23.07 -24.33 2.33
C MET A 252 21.87 -23.63 1.70
N LEU A 253 20.66 -23.83 2.26
CA LEU A 253 19.46 -23.18 1.76
C LEU A 253 19.58 -21.64 1.79
N LYS A 254 20.12 -21.08 2.87
CA LYS A 254 20.37 -19.63 2.97
C LYS A 254 21.37 -19.12 1.94
N ARG A 255 22.46 -19.86 1.72
CA ARG A 255 23.50 -19.51 0.73
C ARG A 255 22.94 -19.53 -0.68
N LEU A 256 22.22 -20.60 -1.04
CA LEU A 256 21.61 -20.74 -2.36
C LEU A 256 20.51 -19.69 -2.59
N GLN A 257 19.70 -19.35 -1.57
CA GLN A 257 18.75 -18.23 -1.64
C GLN A 257 19.42 -16.86 -1.84
N ALA A 258 20.66 -16.70 -1.39
CA ALA A 258 21.49 -15.51 -1.61
C ALA A 258 22.27 -15.54 -2.93
N GLY A 259 22.04 -16.53 -3.80
CA GLY A 259 22.77 -16.71 -5.06
C GLY A 259 24.23 -17.16 -4.90
N GLN A 260 24.57 -17.75 -3.75
CA GLN A 260 25.92 -18.23 -3.44
C GLN A 260 26.03 -19.75 -3.63
N ASP A 261 27.26 -20.26 -3.68
CA ASP A 261 27.54 -21.70 -3.70
C ASP A 261 27.05 -22.39 -2.40
N PRO A 262 26.76 -23.71 -2.42
CA PRO A 262 26.25 -24.44 -1.26
C PRO A 262 27.20 -24.49 -0.06
N GLY A 263 28.48 -24.11 -0.20
CA GLY A 263 29.46 -24.05 0.87
C GLY A 263 30.35 -25.28 1.02
N HIS A 264 29.99 -26.39 0.38
CA HIS A 264 30.86 -27.55 0.19
C HIS A 264 30.40 -28.37 -1.02
N GLU A 265 31.28 -29.25 -1.50
CA GLU A 265 30.98 -30.16 -2.60
C GLU A 265 29.92 -31.19 -2.21
N PHE A 266 29.13 -31.62 -3.19
CA PHE A 266 28.15 -32.68 -2.98
C PHE A 266 28.85 -34.03 -3.13
N GLU A 267 28.96 -34.77 -2.02
CA GLU A 267 29.72 -36.02 -1.94
C GLU A 267 29.20 -37.14 -2.87
N HIS A 268 27.92 -37.07 -3.28
CA HIS A 268 27.29 -38.04 -4.18
C HIS A 268 27.17 -37.56 -5.64
N GLN A 269 27.72 -36.38 -5.99
CA GLN A 269 27.63 -35.81 -7.34
C GLN A 269 28.17 -36.75 -8.44
N GLY A 270 29.16 -37.58 -8.12
CA GLY A 270 29.80 -38.51 -9.06
C GLY A 270 29.05 -39.82 -9.30
N GLU A 271 27.92 -40.07 -8.62
CA GLU A 271 27.14 -41.30 -8.86
C GLU A 271 26.36 -41.16 -10.17
N GLY A 272 26.54 -42.10 -11.11
CA GLY A 272 26.04 -41.97 -12.50
C GLY A 272 24.52 -41.83 -12.70
N GLU A 273 23.73 -41.90 -11.62
CA GLU A 273 22.27 -41.74 -11.64
C GLU A 273 21.83 -40.33 -11.21
N HIS A 274 22.75 -39.52 -10.67
CA HIS A 274 22.62 -38.08 -10.51
C HIS A 274 22.95 -37.40 -11.84
N VAL A 275 21.95 -37.28 -12.70
CA VAL A 275 22.07 -36.63 -14.01
C VAL A 275 21.52 -35.22 -13.92
N TYR A 276 22.39 -34.23 -14.12
CA TYR A 276 22.05 -32.80 -14.07
C TYR A 276 22.08 -32.19 -15.48
N GLU A 277 21.17 -31.27 -15.75
CA GLU A 277 21.19 -30.43 -16.94
C GLU A 277 21.84 -29.08 -16.59
N GLU A 278 22.58 -28.46 -17.52
CA GLU A 278 23.11 -27.11 -17.30
C GLU A 278 21.94 -26.11 -17.23
N GLY A 279 21.64 -25.61 -16.04
CA GLY A 279 20.55 -24.66 -15.78
C GLY A 279 21.04 -23.48 -14.94
N ASP A 280 20.72 -22.27 -15.40
CA ASP A 280 21.24 -21.00 -14.83
C ASP A 280 20.51 -20.50 -13.56
N ASP A 281 19.45 -21.17 -13.07
CA ASP A 281 18.59 -20.62 -12.00
C ASP A 281 18.31 -21.59 -10.83
N ALA A 282 19.27 -21.68 -9.90
CA ALA A 282 19.16 -22.42 -8.65
C ALA A 282 17.97 -22.00 -7.77
N THR A 283 17.52 -20.74 -7.88
CA THR A 283 16.41 -20.22 -7.04
C THR A 283 15.07 -20.78 -7.52
N LEU A 284 14.85 -20.85 -8.83
CA LEU A 284 13.67 -21.47 -9.42
C LEU A 284 13.59 -22.97 -9.12
N GLU A 285 14.72 -23.67 -9.19
CA GLU A 285 14.82 -25.09 -8.87
C GLU A 285 14.48 -25.38 -7.40
N LEU A 286 15.02 -24.57 -6.48
CA LEU A 286 14.67 -24.63 -5.06
C LEU A 286 13.18 -24.43 -4.82
N ARG A 287 12.56 -23.46 -5.49
CA ARG A 287 11.11 -23.21 -5.38
C ARG A 287 10.30 -24.42 -5.85
N ARG A 288 10.71 -25.05 -6.94
CA ARG A 288 10.04 -26.26 -7.47
C ARG A 288 10.20 -27.45 -6.52
N GLY A 289 11.38 -27.65 -5.92
CA GLY A 289 11.69 -28.79 -5.05
C GLY A 289 11.26 -28.65 -3.59
N PHE A 290 10.92 -27.45 -3.12
CA PHE A 290 10.75 -27.15 -1.70
C PHE A 290 9.71 -28.02 -0.97
N GLY A 291 8.63 -28.40 -1.65
CA GLY A 291 7.59 -29.27 -1.07
C GLY A 291 8.13 -30.60 -0.57
N VAL A 292 9.17 -31.15 -1.22
CA VAL A 292 9.86 -32.39 -0.82
C VAL A 292 10.80 -32.13 0.37
N LEU A 293 11.47 -30.97 0.40
CA LEU A 293 12.38 -30.58 1.49
C LEU A 293 11.68 -30.37 2.84
N LEU A 294 10.34 -30.28 2.87
CA LEU A 294 9.55 -30.19 4.11
C LEU A 294 9.70 -31.40 5.03
N GLU A 295 10.21 -32.55 4.53
CA GLU A 295 10.55 -33.75 5.31
C GLU A 295 11.52 -33.46 6.47
N GLY A 296 12.33 -32.38 6.37
CA GLY A 296 13.20 -31.94 7.46
C GLY A 296 12.48 -31.33 8.67
N ILE A 297 11.22 -30.90 8.51
CA ILE A 297 10.45 -30.24 9.59
C ILE A 297 10.01 -31.24 10.66
N PRO A 298 9.37 -32.39 10.32
CA PRO A 298 9.10 -33.44 11.30
C PRO A 298 10.36 -33.93 12.02
N ALA A 299 11.47 -34.11 11.29
CA ALA A 299 12.74 -34.54 11.85
C ALA A 299 13.26 -33.55 12.92
N GLY A 300 13.33 -32.26 12.58
CA GLY A 300 13.73 -31.22 13.54
C GLY A 300 12.78 -31.12 14.74
N GLN A 301 11.46 -31.27 14.51
CA GLN A 301 10.48 -31.26 15.61
C GLN A 301 10.65 -32.44 16.56
N PHE A 302 10.98 -33.63 16.05
CA PHE A 302 11.25 -34.80 16.88
C PHE A 302 12.50 -34.57 17.74
N LEU A 303 13.60 -34.08 17.14
CA LEU A 303 14.85 -33.80 17.86
C LEU A 303 14.65 -32.78 18.99
N GLU A 304 13.88 -31.72 18.77
CA GLU A 304 13.54 -30.77 19.83
C GLU A 304 12.67 -31.36 20.95
N ASN A 305 11.82 -32.35 20.64
CA ASN A 305 11.02 -33.02 21.67
C ASN A 305 11.87 -34.02 22.45
N LEU A 306 12.83 -34.66 21.77
CA LEU A 306 13.83 -35.53 22.37
C LEU A 306 14.74 -34.74 23.31
N GLU A 307 15.22 -33.57 22.91
CA GLU A 307 15.99 -32.65 23.77
C GLU A 307 15.19 -32.25 25.03
N LYS A 308 13.90 -31.91 24.88
CA LYS A 308 13.01 -31.59 26.02
C LYS A 308 12.76 -32.79 26.94
N ALA A 309 12.86 -33.98 26.41
CA ALA A 309 12.80 -35.23 27.16
C ALA A 309 14.17 -35.62 27.76
N ASN A 310 15.15 -34.71 27.74
CA ASN A 310 16.53 -34.97 28.18
C ASN A 310 17.13 -36.20 27.48
N PHE A 311 16.88 -36.31 26.16
CA PHE A 311 17.34 -37.39 25.30
C PHE A 311 16.84 -38.78 25.70
N ASP A 312 15.78 -38.87 26.51
CA ASP A 312 15.05 -40.11 26.74
C ASP A 312 14.07 -40.38 25.58
N PRO A 313 14.33 -41.40 24.73
CA PRO A 313 13.45 -41.71 23.61
C PRO A 313 12.08 -42.27 24.05
N PHE A 314 11.95 -42.82 25.26
CA PHE A 314 10.70 -43.38 25.79
C PHE A 314 9.73 -42.31 26.29
N ALA A 315 10.23 -41.11 26.60
CA ALA A 315 9.43 -39.99 27.10
C ALA A 315 8.92 -39.04 26.00
N VAL A 316 9.29 -39.27 24.72
CA VAL A 316 8.94 -38.39 23.61
C VAL A 316 7.46 -38.50 23.25
N LYS A 317 6.72 -37.40 23.41
CA LYS A 317 5.29 -37.31 23.03
C LYS A 317 5.11 -36.90 21.57
N SER A 318 4.02 -37.36 20.95
CA SER A 318 3.65 -36.97 19.58
C SER A 318 3.39 -35.47 19.48
N SER A 319 3.80 -34.88 18.34
CA SER A 319 3.87 -33.43 18.12
C SER A 319 2.50 -32.72 18.06
N GLY A 320 1.39 -33.46 18.13
CA GLY A 320 0.02 -32.93 18.14
C GLY A 320 -0.23 -31.88 17.05
N TRP A 321 -0.88 -30.78 17.41
CA TRP A 321 -1.21 -29.67 16.51
C TRP A 321 0.01 -28.82 16.05
N LYS A 322 1.16 -28.94 16.73
CA LYS A 322 2.33 -28.09 16.46
C LYS A 322 3.00 -28.43 15.13
N LEU A 323 2.99 -29.70 14.73
CA LEU A 323 3.61 -30.14 13.47
C LEU A 323 2.91 -29.55 12.23
N PRO A 324 1.57 -29.66 12.06
CA PRO A 324 0.86 -28.96 10.98
C PRO A 324 1.16 -27.46 10.94
N TRP A 325 1.24 -26.82 12.11
CA TRP A 325 1.54 -25.39 12.20
C TRP A 325 2.97 -25.07 11.74
N ARG A 326 3.97 -25.88 12.08
CA ARG A 326 5.37 -25.67 11.65
C ARG A 326 5.57 -25.89 10.16
N ILE A 327 4.90 -26.90 9.60
CA ILE A 327 4.87 -27.14 8.16
C ILE A 327 4.25 -25.92 7.46
N TRP A 328 3.08 -25.47 7.93
CA TRP A 328 2.41 -24.26 7.41
C TRP A 328 3.28 -23.00 7.56
N GLN A 329 3.96 -22.82 8.69
CA GLN A 329 4.81 -21.66 8.95
C GLN A 329 6.00 -21.63 7.98
N SER A 330 6.63 -22.78 7.72
CA SER A 330 7.80 -22.86 6.83
C SER A 330 7.42 -22.59 5.38
N ILE A 331 6.25 -23.08 4.95
CA ILE A 331 5.66 -22.75 3.64
C ILE A 331 5.25 -21.28 3.57
N SER A 332 4.67 -20.75 4.66
CA SER A 332 4.22 -19.35 4.68
C SER A 332 5.42 -18.42 4.57
N LYS A 333 6.53 -18.68 5.27
CA LYS A 333 7.77 -17.92 5.11
C LYS A 333 8.27 -17.91 3.67
N GLN A 334 8.21 -19.05 2.96
CA GLN A 334 8.55 -19.11 1.53
C GLN A 334 7.52 -18.37 0.64
N ARG A 335 6.22 -18.37 1.00
CA ARG A 335 5.16 -17.56 0.35
C ARG A 335 5.21 -16.07 0.71
N TYR A 336 6.05 -15.67 1.66
CA TYR A 336 6.31 -14.27 2.03
C TYR A 336 7.66 -13.78 1.47
N GLU A 337 8.56 -14.67 1.06
CA GLU A 337 9.77 -14.38 0.25
C GLU A 337 9.57 -14.65 -1.26
N ALA A 338 8.40 -15.14 -1.66
CA ALA A 338 7.95 -15.21 -3.03
C ALA A 338 6.50 -14.74 -3.10
N PRO A 339 6.17 -13.74 -3.93
CA PRO A 339 4.78 -13.33 -4.13
C PRO A 339 3.95 -14.56 -4.56
N PRO A 340 2.66 -14.62 -4.18
CA PRO A 340 1.81 -15.78 -4.41
C PRO A 340 1.86 -16.23 -5.88
N PRO A 341 1.71 -17.54 -6.17
CA PRO A 341 1.66 -18.03 -7.54
C PRO A 341 0.53 -17.29 -8.24
N TYR A 342 0.94 -16.42 -9.16
CA TYR A 342 0.15 -15.63 -10.06
C TYR A 342 -1.33 -16.04 -10.12
N ALA A 343 -2.22 -15.12 -9.68
CA ALA A 343 -3.19 -14.66 -10.66
C ALA A 343 -2.33 -14.25 -11.86
N SER A 344 -2.55 -14.85 -13.02
CA SER A 344 -1.68 -14.87 -14.22
C SER A 344 -1.14 -13.51 -14.72
N ASN A 345 -1.44 -12.40 -14.05
CA ASN A 345 -0.67 -11.17 -13.96
C ASN A 345 -1.17 -10.40 -12.71
N PRO A 346 -0.31 -9.87 -11.81
CA PRO A 346 -0.77 -8.90 -10.82
C PRO A 346 -1.34 -7.67 -11.55
N LEU A 347 -2.43 -7.09 -11.03
CA LEU A 347 -3.04 -5.88 -11.63
C LEU A 347 -2.06 -4.70 -11.73
N VAL A 348 -1.11 -4.65 -10.81
CA VAL A 348 0.00 -3.70 -10.80
C VAL A 348 1.22 -4.43 -10.29
N GLU A 349 2.37 -4.23 -10.94
CA GLU A 349 3.62 -4.78 -10.45
C GLU A 349 4.08 -4.05 -9.18
N PRO A 350 4.43 -4.79 -8.11
CA PRO A 350 4.95 -4.19 -6.89
C PRO A 350 6.18 -3.28 -7.11
N ARG A 351 7.03 -3.58 -8.11
CA ARG A 351 8.18 -2.72 -8.48
C ARG A 351 7.72 -1.36 -9.01
N THR A 352 6.67 -1.31 -9.82
CA THR A 352 6.10 -0.05 -10.33
C THR A 352 5.60 0.83 -9.18
N CYS A 353 5.01 0.24 -8.12
CA CYS A 353 4.65 0.99 -6.91
C CYS A 353 5.87 1.61 -6.21
N ILE A 354 7.04 0.94 -6.22
CA ILE A 354 8.29 1.48 -5.67
C ILE A 354 8.79 2.65 -6.51
N ILE A 355 8.78 2.52 -7.84
CA ILE A 355 9.18 3.59 -8.77
C ILE A 355 8.27 4.80 -8.58
N HIS A 356 6.96 4.57 -8.51
CA HIS A 356 5.97 5.62 -8.20
C HIS A 356 6.28 6.28 -6.86
N LEU A 357 6.58 5.52 -5.81
CA LEU A 357 6.94 6.08 -4.51
C LEU A 357 8.21 6.97 -4.60
N ARG A 358 9.23 6.58 -5.38
CA ARG A 358 10.40 7.43 -5.64
C ARG A 358 10.02 8.73 -6.34
N LEU A 359 9.13 8.67 -7.34
CA LEU A 359 8.60 9.85 -8.02
C LEU A 359 7.85 10.78 -7.06
N LEU A 360 7.07 10.25 -6.11
CA LEU A 360 6.42 11.07 -5.08
C LEU A 360 7.44 11.78 -4.18
N TYR A 361 8.59 11.15 -3.89
CA TYR A 361 9.67 11.79 -3.13
C TYR A 361 10.33 12.89 -3.94
N ALA A 362 10.54 12.69 -5.26
CA ALA A 362 11.04 13.72 -6.15
C ALA A 362 10.10 14.93 -6.18
N PHE A 363 8.78 14.72 -6.27
CA PHE A 363 7.78 15.79 -6.18
C PHE A 363 7.82 16.51 -4.82
N ARG A 364 7.99 15.77 -3.72
CA ARG A 364 8.14 16.40 -2.40
C ARG A 364 9.44 17.19 -2.29
N GLY A 365 10.54 16.67 -2.82
CA GLY A 365 11.82 17.35 -2.91
C GLY A 365 11.73 18.65 -3.71
N LEU A 366 11.01 18.64 -4.84
CA LEU A 366 10.71 19.83 -5.62
C LEU A 366 9.96 20.88 -4.78
N ALA A 367 8.85 20.49 -4.14
CA ALA A 367 8.10 21.40 -3.28
C ALA A 367 9.01 22.00 -2.18
N LEU A 368 9.76 21.16 -1.46
CA LEU A 368 10.67 21.61 -0.41
C LEU A 368 11.71 22.61 -0.93
N ARG A 369 12.35 22.36 -2.08
CA ARG A 369 13.29 23.30 -2.69
C ARG A 369 12.65 24.65 -2.97
N ILE A 370 11.48 24.68 -3.60
CA ILE A 370 10.77 25.92 -3.95
C ILE A 370 10.29 26.68 -2.71
N GLY A 371 9.68 25.98 -1.75
CA GLY A 371 9.15 26.63 -0.55
C GLY A 371 10.25 27.24 0.32
N TYR A 372 11.35 26.51 0.53
CA TYR A 372 12.47 26.94 1.39
C TYR A 372 13.50 27.86 0.70
N GLN A 373 13.35 28.13 -0.61
CA GLN A 373 14.19 29.10 -1.31
C GLN A 373 13.79 30.54 -0.94
N ASP A 374 14.51 31.12 0.02
CA ASP A 374 14.26 32.48 0.50
C ASP A 374 14.42 33.52 -0.61
N GLY A 375 13.52 34.52 -0.64
CA GLY A 375 13.50 35.60 -1.63
C GLY A 375 12.87 35.25 -2.98
N LEU A 376 12.53 33.98 -3.25
CA LEU A 376 11.92 33.59 -4.53
C LEU A 376 10.58 34.31 -4.76
N PHE A 377 10.38 34.82 -5.98
CA PHE A 377 9.24 35.68 -6.38
C PHE A 377 9.12 36.97 -5.53
N GLY A 378 10.24 37.47 -5.00
CA GLY A 378 10.28 38.65 -4.13
C GLY A 378 9.73 38.40 -2.72
N ILE A 379 9.42 37.15 -2.35
CA ILE A 379 8.85 36.79 -1.05
C ILE A 379 9.98 36.36 -0.13
N GLU A 380 10.24 37.13 0.93
CA GLU A 380 11.29 36.85 1.94
C GLU A 380 10.70 36.29 3.24
N ASP A 381 11.36 35.29 3.85
CA ASP A 381 11.02 34.75 5.18
C ASP A 381 11.11 35.85 6.25
N GLY A 382 12.00 36.84 6.06
CA GLY A 382 12.15 37.99 6.94
C GLY A 382 10.89 38.86 7.09
N ARG A 383 9.89 38.73 6.20
CA ARG A 383 8.61 39.46 6.30
C ARG A 383 7.85 39.15 7.59
N SER A 384 7.91 37.91 8.09
CA SER A 384 7.24 37.50 9.35
C SER A 384 7.82 38.22 10.58
N LYS A 385 9.14 38.41 10.60
CA LYS A 385 9.88 39.05 11.69
C LYS A 385 9.67 40.58 11.71
N LYS A 386 9.44 41.19 10.54
CA LYS A 386 9.20 42.64 10.38
C LYS A 386 7.84 43.10 10.92
N VAL A 387 6.88 42.18 11.10
CA VAL A 387 5.51 42.47 11.54
C VAL A 387 5.38 42.58 13.09
N GLY A 388 6.45 42.29 13.84
CA GLY A 388 6.42 42.37 15.31
C GLY A 388 5.57 41.29 15.98
N LEU A 389 5.39 40.16 15.29
CA LEU A 389 4.61 39.00 15.74
C LEU A 389 5.29 38.30 16.93
N ASN A 390 4.49 37.58 17.73
CA ASN A 390 5.06 36.64 18.70
C ASN A 390 5.72 35.46 17.97
N SER A 391 6.44 34.60 18.69
CA SER A 391 7.18 33.53 17.99
C SER A 391 6.31 32.50 17.28
N GLU A 392 5.18 32.12 17.89
CA GLU A 392 4.25 31.16 17.30
C GLU A 392 3.62 31.73 16.02
N GLU A 393 3.24 33.02 16.05
CA GLU A 393 2.74 33.75 14.88
C GLU A 393 3.81 33.95 13.80
N THR A 394 5.09 34.10 14.20
CA THR A 394 6.21 34.21 13.28
C THR A 394 6.43 32.91 12.51
N GLU A 395 6.47 31.76 13.20
CA GLU A 395 6.61 30.44 12.58
C GLU A 395 5.42 30.13 11.65
N ARG A 396 4.19 30.46 12.09
CA ARG A 396 3.00 30.37 11.25
C ARG A 396 3.10 31.26 10.01
N GLY A 397 3.63 32.47 10.16
CA GLY A 397 3.86 33.41 9.07
C GLY A 397 4.89 32.90 8.06
N GLU A 398 6.01 32.34 8.53
CA GLU A 398 7.01 31.69 7.66
C GLU A 398 6.41 30.52 6.88
N SER A 399 5.61 29.66 7.52
CA SER A 399 4.89 28.57 6.84
C SER A 399 3.99 29.08 5.72
N LYS A 400 3.25 30.18 5.95
CA LYS A 400 2.41 30.83 4.92
C LYS A 400 3.22 31.42 3.75
N LEU A 401 4.39 31.98 4.01
CA LEU A 401 5.27 32.54 2.98
C LEU A 401 5.80 31.45 2.05
N ARG A 402 6.22 30.30 2.62
CA ARG A 402 6.68 29.13 1.86
C ARG A 402 5.57 28.52 1.00
N GLU A 403 4.36 28.41 1.56
CA GLU A 403 3.17 27.99 0.81
C GLU A 403 2.86 28.93 -0.36
N LYS A 404 3.01 30.25 -0.17
CA LYS A 404 2.76 31.22 -1.24
C LYS A 404 3.73 31.08 -2.40
N ARG A 405 5.02 30.83 -2.14
CA ARG A 405 6.01 30.53 -3.21
C ARG A 405 5.62 29.28 -3.99
N TRP A 406 5.22 28.23 -3.28
CA TRP A 406 4.74 26.99 -3.89
C TRP A 406 3.49 27.21 -4.75
N ALA A 407 2.54 28.02 -4.29
CA ALA A 407 1.33 28.36 -5.04
C ALA A 407 1.61 29.02 -6.39
N ILE A 408 2.53 30.00 -6.41
CA ILE A 408 2.93 30.71 -7.64
C ILE A 408 3.65 29.74 -8.59
N TYR A 409 4.54 28.91 -8.06
CA TYR A 409 5.23 27.89 -8.85
C TYR A 409 4.26 26.89 -9.50
N LEU A 410 3.25 26.44 -8.75
CA LEU A 410 2.21 25.55 -9.29
C LEU A 410 1.37 26.22 -10.38
N ALA A 411 1.06 27.51 -10.25
CA ALA A 411 0.34 28.24 -11.30
C ALA A 411 1.14 28.29 -12.61
N ARG A 412 2.46 28.51 -12.51
CA ARG A 412 3.39 28.41 -13.66
C ARG A 412 3.43 27.00 -14.24
N ALA A 413 3.54 25.97 -13.39
CA ALA A 413 3.60 24.57 -13.81
C ALA A 413 2.33 24.12 -14.57
N VAL A 414 1.14 24.54 -14.13
CA VAL A 414 -0.12 24.25 -14.84
C VAL A 414 -0.16 24.89 -16.22
N HIS A 415 0.37 26.11 -16.37
CA HIS A 415 0.50 26.76 -17.66
C HIS A 415 1.52 26.09 -18.58
N ARG A 416 2.68 25.67 -18.04
CA ARG A 416 3.68 24.87 -18.76
C ARG A 416 3.06 23.56 -19.26
N TYR A 417 2.31 22.87 -18.41
CA TYR A 417 1.56 21.65 -18.78
C TYR A 417 0.50 21.92 -19.86
N GLU A 418 -0.29 22.99 -19.74
CA GLU A 418 -1.28 23.38 -20.74
C GLU A 418 -0.64 23.73 -22.09
N THR A 419 0.51 24.39 -22.08
CA THR A 419 1.29 24.73 -23.28
C THR A 419 1.78 23.46 -23.97
N TRP A 420 2.44 22.57 -23.23
CA TRP A 420 2.85 21.26 -23.74
C TRP A 420 1.66 20.45 -24.29
N TRP A 421 0.53 20.39 -23.56
CA TRP A 421 -0.67 19.70 -24.00
C TRP A 421 -1.19 20.20 -25.35
N LYS A 422 -1.09 21.51 -25.61
CA LYS A 422 -1.50 22.11 -26.89
C LYS A 422 -0.58 21.74 -28.05
N THR A 423 0.70 21.46 -27.80
CA THR A 423 1.68 21.05 -28.82
C THR A 423 1.46 19.62 -29.33
N LEU A 424 0.74 18.78 -28.57
CA LEU A 424 0.49 17.38 -28.94
C LEU A 424 -0.46 17.29 -30.15
N GLY A 425 -0.02 16.60 -31.22
CA GLY A 425 -0.63 16.57 -32.55
C GLY A 425 -1.91 15.72 -32.69
N GLY A 426 -2.90 15.90 -31.81
CA GLY A 426 -4.20 15.20 -31.87
C GLY A 426 -5.24 15.89 -32.76
N THR A 427 -6.18 15.11 -33.31
CA THR A 427 -7.33 15.60 -34.07
C THR A 427 -8.57 15.74 -33.16
N PRO A 428 -9.04 16.96 -32.85
CA PRO A 428 -10.14 17.18 -31.92
C PRO A 428 -11.41 16.41 -32.30
N LEU A 429 -12.08 15.80 -31.32
CA LEU A 429 -13.32 15.05 -31.55
C LEU A 429 -14.45 16.00 -31.97
N GLU A 430 -15.27 15.59 -32.93
CA GLU A 430 -16.47 16.32 -33.35
C GLU A 430 -17.74 15.60 -32.88
N GLU A 431 -18.84 16.32 -32.71
CA GLU A 431 -20.10 15.71 -32.29
C GLU A 431 -20.63 14.67 -33.31
N VAL A 432 -20.37 14.88 -34.61
CA VAL A 432 -20.69 13.89 -35.65
C VAL A 432 -19.98 12.56 -35.42
N ASP A 433 -18.76 12.57 -34.89
CA ASP A 433 -18.02 11.34 -34.55
C ASP A 433 -18.75 10.54 -33.44
N MET A 434 -19.52 11.21 -32.58
CA MET A 434 -20.31 10.58 -31.50
C MET A 434 -21.61 9.95 -32.02
N GLU A 435 -22.11 10.41 -33.17
CA GLU A 435 -23.32 9.89 -33.83
C GLU A 435 -23.03 8.63 -34.64
N LEU A 436 -21.80 8.50 -35.16
CA LEU A 436 -21.35 7.32 -35.91
C LEU A 436 -21.40 6.04 -35.05
N VAL A 437 -21.67 4.93 -35.72
CA VAL A 437 -21.65 3.59 -35.09
C VAL A 437 -20.24 3.05 -35.08
N ASP A 438 -19.73 2.66 -33.90
CA ASP A 438 -18.40 2.06 -33.74
C ASP A 438 -17.25 2.97 -34.19
N CYS A 439 -17.40 4.26 -33.92
CA CYS A 439 -16.44 5.28 -34.26
C CYS A 439 -15.12 5.06 -33.50
N GLU A 440 -14.01 4.99 -34.23
CA GLU A 440 -12.69 4.80 -33.62
C GLU A 440 -12.29 5.96 -32.70
N ARG A 441 -12.72 7.18 -33.07
CA ARG A 441 -12.43 8.42 -32.35
C ARG A 441 -13.28 8.61 -31.09
N TYR A 442 -14.39 7.88 -30.96
CA TYR A 442 -15.31 7.98 -29.81
C TYR A 442 -15.53 6.64 -29.11
N ASP A 443 -16.23 5.69 -29.76
CA ASP A 443 -16.59 4.39 -29.18
C ASP A 443 -15.37 3.56 -28.79
N ARG A 444 -14.41 3.42 -29.72
CA ARG A 444 -13.20 2.61 -29.49
C ARG A 444 -12.04 3.40 -28.91
N PHE A 445 -12.19 4.73 -28.72
CA PHE A 445 -11.10 5.58 -28.26
C PHE A 445 -10.34 5.01 -27.04
N PRO A 446 -11.02 4.55 -25.98
CA PRO A 446 -10.34 4.06 -24.78
C PRO A 446 -9.63 2.71 -24.97
N GLU A 447 -10.01 1.94 -26.00
CA GLU A 447 -9.71 0.53 -26.17
C GLU A 447 -8.74 0.23 -27.33
N VAL A 448 -8.20 1.23 -28.01
CA VAL A 448 -7.31 1.01 -29.17
C VAL A 448 -5.94 0.43 -28.76
N ASP A 449 -5.55 -0.68 -29.39
CA ASP A 449 -4.26 -1.36 -29.22
C ASP A 449 -3.16 -0.76 -30.12
N ILE A 450 -2.96 0.56 -30.10
CA ILE A 450 -1.81 1.17 -30.78
C ILE A 450 -0.69 1.33 -29.74
N PRO A 451 0.41 0.55 -29.83
CA PRO A 451 1.53 0.72 -28.93
C PRO A 451 2.25 2.02 -29.30
N MET A 452 2.06 3.05 -28.50
CA MET A 452 2.97 4.19 -28.49
C MET A 452 3.45 4.40 -27.06
N ARG A 453 4.74 4.19 -26.86
CA ARG A 453 5.44 4.51 -25.62
C ARG A 453 6.18 5.82 -25.86
N MET A 454 6.19 6.67 -24.84
CA MET A 454 6.99 7.89 -24.87
C MET A 454 8.46 7.50 -25.03
N GLU A 455 9.19 8.19 -25.89
CA GLU A 455 10.61 7.95 -26.13
C GLU A 455 11.49 8.77 -25.16
N TRP A 456 12.76 8.40 -25.05
CA TRP A 456 13.72 9.02 -24.12
C TRP A 456 13.84 10.56 -24.28
N HIS A 457 13.75 11.06 -25.51
CA HIS A 457 13.82 12.50 -25.82
C HIS A 457 12.48 13.23 -25.66
N GLU A 458 11.39 12.53 -25.34
CA GLU A 458 10.05 13.10 -25.15
C GLU A 458 9.71 13.32 -23.67
N LEU A 459 10.67 13.06 -22.77
CA LEU A 459 10.52 13.30 -21.34
C LEU A 459 10.24 14.78 -21.02
N VAL A 460 9.33 15.01 -20.09
CA VAL A 460 8.90 16.35 -19.66
C VAL A 460 9.56 16.78 -18.35
N PRO A 461 9.67 18.09 -18.07
CA PRO A 461 10.14 18.61 -16.78
C PRO A 461 9.37 18.05 -15.57
N LEU A 462 10.03 17.98 -14.40
CA LEU A 462 9.46 17.38 -13.19
C LEU A 462 8.17 18.09 -12.70
N ASP A 463 8.07 19.40 -12.87
CA ASP A 463 6.87 20.17 -12.51
C ASP A 463 5.70 19.87 -13.44
N VAL A 464 5.97 19.71 -14.74
CA VAL A 464 4.97 19.30 -15.75
C VAL A 464 4.53 17.86 -15.51
N LEU A 465 5.47 16.98 -15.15
CA LEU A 465 5.19 15.59 -14.76
C LEU A 465 4.31 15.51 -13.50
N LEU A 466 4.48 16.42 -12.54
CA LEU A 466 3.60 16.53 -11.35
C LEU A 466 2.15 16.88 -11.74
N ILE A 467 1.97 17.84 -12.65
CA ILE A 467 0.63 18.22 -13.13
C ILE A 467 0.02 17.06 -13.93
N TRP A 468 0.79 16.42 -14.82
CA TRP A 468 0.33 15.31 -15.64
C TRP A 468 -0.09 14.10 -14.78
N HIS A 469 0.74 13.73 -13.80
CA HIS A 469 0.43 12.70 -12.80
C HIS A 469 -0.91 12.97 -12.13
N THR A 470 -1.12 14.18 -11.61
CA THR A 470 -2.36 14.56 -10.94
C THR A 470 -3.57 14.53 -11.89
N HIS A 471 -3.39 14.91 -13.15
CA HIS A 471 -4.44 14.88 -14.16
C HIS A 471 -4.92 13.43 -14.41
N ILE A 472 -3.99 12.47 -14.59
CA ILE A 472 -4.32 11.06 -14.82
C ILE A 472 -5.04 10.43 -13.61
N LEU A 473 -4.66 10.82 -12.38
CA LEU A 473 -5.35 10.38 -11.14
C LEU A 473 -6.81 10.85 -11.03
N ASN A 474 -7.29 11.61 -12.02
CA ASN A 474 -8.69 11.95 -12.23
C ASN A 474 -9.20 11.29 -13.52
N PRO A 475 -9.34 9.94 -13.54
CA PRO A 475 -9.35 9.13 -14.75
C PRO A 475 -10.46 9.48 -15.76
N ARG A 476 -11.66 9.85 -15.28
CA ARG A 476 -12.77 10.25 -16.17
C ARG A 476 -12.55 11.62 -16.82
N ASN A 477 -12.06 12.61 -16.08
CA ASN A 477 -11.77 13.94 -16.64
C ASN A 477 -10.59 13.85 -17.62
N TYR A 478 -9.55 13.07 -17.27
CA TYR A 478 -8.42 12.83 -18.17
C TYR A 478 -8.82 12.16 -19.48
N LEU A 479 -9.67 11.12 -19.40
CA LEU A 479 -10.22 10.46 -20.59
C LEU A 479 -10.98 11.46 -21.47
N GLU A 480 -11.87 12.25 -20.88
CA GLU A 480 -12.68 13.21 -21.61
C GLU A 480 -11.82 14.31 -22.27
N ASP A 481 -10.84 14.88 -21.57
CA ASP A 481 -9.94 15.88 -22.12
C ASP A 481 -9.03 15.28 -23.23
N ALA A 482 -8.58 14.02 -23.07
CA ALA A 482 -7.83 13.31 -24.11
C ALA A 482 -8.68 13.03 -25.34
N MET A 483 -9.95 12.63 -25.18
CA MET A 483 -10.90 12.43 -26.27
C MET A 483 -11.18 13.74 -27.01
N ARG A 484 -11.53 14.81 -26.31
CA ARG A 484 -11.81 16.12 -26.90
C ARG A 484 -10.66 16.62 -27.76
N ARG A 485 -9.40 16.38 -27.35
CA ARG A 485 -8.21 16.80 -28.08
C ARG A 485 -7.72 15.78 -29.12
N GLY A 486 -8.22 14.55 -29.10
CA GLY A 486 -7.75 13.46 -29.96
C GLY A 486 -6.40 12.87 -29.55
N LEU A 487 -6.06 12.90 -28.25
CA LEU A 487 -4.77 12.45 -27.70
C LEU A 487 -4.78 10.98 -27.30
N GLN A 488 -5.24 10.12 -28.22
CA GLN A 488 -5.36 8.70 -27.97
C GLN A 488 -4.02 8.04 -27.62
N LYS A 489 -2.95 8.43 -28.31
CA LYS A 489 -1.58 7.92 -28.05
C LYS A 489 -1.12 8.18 -26.62
N LEU A 490 -1.40 9.38 -26.10
CA LEU A 490 -1.06 9.74 -24.73
C LEU A 490 -1.90 8.96 -23.71
N TRP A 491 -3.18 8.75 -24.02
CA TRP A 491 -4.09 7.92 -23.23
C TRP A 491 -3.63 6.45 -23.14
N VAL A 492 -3.12 5.86 -24.23
CA VAL A 492 -2.61 4.48 -24.21
C VAL A 492 -1.28 4.41 -23.46
N GLY A 493 -0.36 5.35 -23.73
CA GLY A 493 1.00 5.31 -23.20
C GLY A 493 1.11 5.48 -21.69
N GLY A 494 0.26 6.33 -21.09
CA GLY A 494 0.31 6.60 -19.64
C GLY A 494 1.65 7.18 -19.18
N ILE A 495 1.94 7.03 -17.88
CA ILE A 495 3.25 7.41 -17.32
C ILE A 495 4.32 6.38 -17.73
N PRO A 496 5.46 6.79 -18.34
CA PRO A 496 6.49 5.86 -18.79
C PRO A 496 7.40 5.45 -17.62
N TRP A 497 6.95 4.49 -16.83
CA TRP A 497 7.64 4.03 -15.61
C TRP A 497 9.08 3.59 -15.84
N ASP A 498 9.37 2.92 -16.95
CA ASP A 498 10.72 2.45 -17.28
C ASP A 498 11.69 3.62 -17.47
N LEU A 499 11.27 4.69 -18.16
CA LEU A 499 12.12 5.87 -18.35
C LEU A 499 12.26 6.68 -17.06
N ILE A 500 11.19 6.74 -16.26
CA ILE A 500 11.22 7.43 -14.96
C ILE A 500 12.18 6.74 -13.99
N ASP A 501 12.21 5.41 -13.94
CA ASP A 501 13.15 4.68 -13.08
C ASP A 501 14.62 4.93 -13.48
N LEU A 502 14.89 5.15 -14.77
CA LEU A 502 16.21 5.51 -15.27
C LEU A 502 16.61 6.95 -14.95
N CYS A 503 15.65 7.88 -14.92
CA CYS A 503 15.90 9.30 -14.66
C CYS A 503 15.89 9.68 -13.17
N ILE A 504 15.30 8.87 -12.30
CA ILE A 504 15.26 9.15 -10.86
C ILE A 504 16.45 8.50 -10.17
N SER A 505 17.23 9.30 -9.45
CA SER A 505 18.37 8.82 -8.67
C SER A 505 17.97 7.71 -7.70
N SER A 506 18.75 6.61 -7.68
CA SER A 506 18.59 5.54 -6.71
C SER A 506 19.20 5.87 -5.33
N ASP A 507 19.94 6.98 -5.20
CA ASP A 507 20.56 7.39 -3.92
C ASP A 507 19.49 7.95 -2.96
N PRO A 508 19.22 7.29 -1.82
CA PRO A 508 18.23 7.74 -0.86
C PRO A 508 18.55 9.10 -0.22
N ASN A 509 19.82 9.54 -0.26
CA ASN A 509 20.25 10.84 0.28
C ASN A 509 20.05 12.00 -0.69
N SER A 510 19.79 11.72 -1.97
CA SER A 510 19.61 12.73 -3.02
C SER A 510 18.19 13.30 -3.10
N LEU A 511 17.29 12.88 -2.20
CA LEU A 511 15.84 13.12 -2.30
C LEU A 511 15.25 12.62 -3.64
N PHE A 512 15.85 11.59 -4.23
CA PHE A 512 15.42 11.00 -5.50
C PHE A 512 15.35 12.03 -6.63
N GLU A 513 16.44 12.80 -6.79
CA GLU A 513 16.53 13.85 -7.81
C GLU A 513 16.22 13.30 -9.22
N TYR A 514 15.42 14.05 -9.98
CA TYR A 514 15.03 13.72 -11.35
C TYR A 514 16.00 14.36 -12.35
N GLN A 515 16.72 13.52 -13.09
CA GLN A 515 17.73 13.92 -14.07
C GLN A 515 17.32 13.42 -15.46
N ALA A 516 16.72 14.33 -16.24
CA ALA A 516 16.35 14.09 -17.63
C ALA A 516 17.56 14.28 -18.57
N PRO A 517 17.59 13.57 -19.70
CA PRO A 517 18.63 13.71 -20.72
C PRO A 517 18.60 15.09 -21.41
N GLU A 518 19.74 15.56 -21.90
CA GLU A 518 19.87 16.87 -22.56
C GLU A 518 19.06 16.97 -23.86
N GLU A 519 18.85 15.85 -24.55
CA GLU A 519 17.99 15.76 -25.72
C GLU A 519 16.54 16.08 -25.38
N ALA A 520 16.04 15.61 -24.23
CA ALA A 520 14.69 15.92 -23.77
C ALA A 520 14.54 17.41 -23.40
N LYS A 521 15.57 18.00 -22.78
CA LYS A 521 15.61 19.43 -22.47
C LYS A 521 15.52 20.28 -23.73
N SER A 522 16.34 19.95 -24.72
CA SER A 522 16.37 20.65 -26.01
C SER A 522 15.05 20.50 -26.76
N ASN A 523 14.49 19.29 -26.78
CA ASN A 523 13.21 19.01 -27.42
C ASN A 523 12.07 19.79 -26.76
N TRP A 524 11.99 19.80 -25.43
CA TRP A 524 11.00 20.58 -24.67
C TRP A 524 11.02 22.07 -25.06
N THR A 525 12.19 22.70 -25.03
CA THR A 525 12.33 24.12 -25.36
C THR A 525 11.96 24.40 -26.82
N SER A 526 12.35 23.52 -27.75
CA SER A 526 11.99 23.65 -29.16
C SER A 526 10.49 23.50 -29.42
N GLN A 527 9.80 22.63 -28.68
CA GLN A 527 8.38 22.35 -28.87
C GLN A 527 7.48 23.40 -28.21
N THR A 528 7.81 23.81 -26.99
CA THR A 528 6.94 24.66 -26.16
C THR A 528 7.30 26.13 -26.21
N GLY A 529 8.54 26.47 -26.58
CA GLY A 529 9.09 27.82 -26.45
C GLY A 529 9.35 28.25 -25.00
N LEU A 530 9.27 27.32 -24.04
CA LEU A 530 9.51 27.55 -22.61
C LEU A 530 10.85 26.96 -22.17
N GLU A 531 11.41 27.49 -21.09
CA GLU A 531 12.67 26.99 -20.54
C GLU A 531 12.47 25.64 -19.85
N TRP A 532 13.54 24.84 -19.73
CA TRP A 532 13.44 23.54 -19.06
C TRP A 532 13.14 23.67 -17.57
N ASP A 533 13.80 24.60 -16.86
CA ASP A 533 13.45 24.92 -15.48
C ASP A 533 12.32 25.95 -15.46
N ASN A 534 11.29 25.68 -14.65
CA ASN A 534 10.18 26.60 -14.41
C ASN A 534 10.65 27.97 -13.93
N LEU A 535 11.73 28.05 -13.13
CA LEU A 535 12.21 29.31 -12.60
C LEU A 535 12.92 30.19 -13.64
N ASP A 536 13.36 29.60 -14.75
CA ASP A 536 14.04 30.32 -15.83
C ASP A 536 13.04 30.94 -16.83
N ASP A 537 11.76 30.53 -16.81
CA ASP A 537 10.71 31.17 -17.60
C ASP A 537 10.50 32.65 -17.23
N SER A 538 9.97 33.41 -18.20
CA SER A 538 9.57 34.80 -18.03
C SER A 538 8.77 35.05 -16.73
N PRO A 539 9.03 36.16 -16.00
CA PRO A 539 8.21 36.57 -14.86
C PRO A 539 6.80 37.07 -15.26
N TYR A 540 6.52 37.14 -16.56
CA TYR A 540 5.22 37.51 -17.13
C TYR A 540 4.63 36.37 -17.97
N ILE A 541 3.30 36.27 -17.98
CA ILE A 541 2.51 35.46 -18.90
C ILE A 541 1.84 36.37 -19.93
N GLU A 542 1.79 35.93 -21.19
CA GLU A 542 1.00 36.58 -22.22
C GLU A 542 -0.47 36.20 -22.09
N LEU A 543 -1.32 37.19 -21.80
CA LEU A 543 -2.77 37.00 -21.65
C LEU A 543 -3.53 37.80 -22.72
N ALA A 544 -4.31 37.10 -23.54
CA ALA A 544 -5.25 37.72 -24.46
C ALA A 544 -6.46 38.26 -23.68
N CYS A 545 -6.80 39.54 -23.89
CA CYS A 545 -7.97 40.15 -23.30
C CYS A 545 -9.25 39.44 -23.80
N PRO A 546 -10.13 38.92 -22.93
CA PRO A 546 -11.38 38.25 -23.34
C PRO A 546 -12.35 39.09 -24.17
N VAL A 547 -12.11 40.40 -24.26
CA VAL A 547 -13.03 41.35 -24.86
C VAL A 547 -12.50 41.94 -26.15
N CYS A 548 -11.26 42.44 -26.16
CA CYS A 548 -10.65 43.05 -27.35
C CYS A 548 -9.58 42.18 -28.01
N ASN A 549 -9.27 41.03 -27.43
CA ASN A 549 -8.24 40.08 -27.88
C ASN A 549 -6.79 40.61 -27.87
N GLU A 550 -6.56 41.80 -27.31
CA GLU A 550 -5.21 42.35 -27.14
C GLU A 550 -4.38 41.47 -26.21
N ILE A 551 -3.19 41.06 -26.67
CA ILE A 551 -2.26 40.23 -25.91
C ILE A 551 -1.40 41.13 -25.06
N THR A 552 -1.44 40.93 -23.74
CA THR A 552 -0.74 41.79 -22.78
C THR A 552 0.09 40.97 -21.82
N PRO A 553 1.32 41.42 -21.47
CA PRO A 553 2.12 40.77 -20.46
C PRO A 553 1.53 41.03 -19.08
N VAL A 554 1.27 39.96 -18.33
CA VAL A 554 0.71 39.97 -16.98
C VAL A 554 1.72 39.32 -16.03
N PRO A 555 2.10 39.94 -14.91
CA PRO A 555 3.04 39.33 -13.98
C PRO A 555 2.45 38.07 -13.33
N TRP A 556 3.28 37.06 -13.10
CA TRP A 556 2.86 35.84 -12.39
C TRP A 556 2.41 36.13 -10.96
N THR A 557 3.09 37.05 -10.28
CA THR A 557 2.66 37.57 -8.98
C THR A 557 2.94 39.05 -8.89
N THR A 558 2.11 39.79 -8.16
CA THR A 558 2.43 41.18 -7.81
C THR A 558 3.03 41.30 -6.42
N CYS A 559 3.21 40.20 -5.66
CA CYS A 559 3.73 40.24 -4.28
C CYS A 559 5.15 40.85 -4.15
N GLU A 560 5.90 40.93 -5.24
CA GLU A 560 7.17 41.64 -5.36
C GLU A 560 6.99 43.16 -5.61
N LEU A 561 5.95 43.53 -6.35
CA LEU A 561 5.73 44.87 -6.89
C LEU A 561 4.94 45.80 -5.94
N VAL A 562 4.33 45.26 -4.89
CA VAL A 562 3.44 46.08 -4.04
C VAL A 562 4.22 46.82 -2.95
N GLU A 563 4.51 48.09 -3.20
CA GLU A 563 4.49 49.12 -2.15
C GLU A 563 3.04 49.28 -1.65
N GLN A 564 2.54 48.31 -0.87
CA GLN A 564 1.21 48.44 -0.26
C GLN A 564 1.23 49.69 0.65
N PRO A 565 0.28 50.63 0.49
CA PRO A 565 0.09 51.69 1.47
C PRO A 565 -0.10 51.00 2.82
N LEU A 566 0.74 51.33 3.80
CA LEU A 566 0.49 50.96 5.19
C LEU A 566 -0.95 51.38 5.50
N ALA A 567 -1.82 50.42 5.82
CA ALA A 567 -3.07 50.75 6.48
C ALA A 567 -2.71 51.70 7.62
N SER A 568 -3.32 52.89 7.64
CA SER A 568 -3.04 53.95 8.61
C SER A 568 -2.86 53.34 10.00
N SER A 569 -1.82 53.78 10.72
CA SER A 569 -1.32 53.20 11.98
C SER A 569 -2.38 52.94 13.07
N SER A 570 -3.60 53.45 12.92
CA SER A 570 -4.77 53.15 13.74
C SER A 570 -5.41 51.77 13.50
N ASN A 571 -5.24 51.13 12.33
CA ASN A 571 -5.94 49.87 11.95
C ASN A 571 -5.03 48.63 11.82
N ALA A 572 -3.73 48.73 12.13
CA ALA A 572 -2.78 47.62 11.96
C ALA A 572 -3.11 46.37 12.81
N LYS A 573 -3.80 46.54 13.95
CA LYS A 573 -4.19 45.42 14.85
C LYS A 573 -5.36 44.58 14.35
N THR A 574 -6.14 45.06 13.37
CA THR A 574 -7.33 44.37 12.83
C THR A 574 -7.12 43.79 11.43
N ALA A 575 -5.96 44.05 10.79
CA ALA A 575 -5.62 43.51 9.48
C ALA A 575 -5.34 41.99 9.55
N SER A 576 -5.73 41.25 8.51
CA SER A 576 -5.45 39.81 8.42
C SER A 576 -3.94 39.53 8.40
N LEU A 577 -3.51 38.39 8.93
CA LEU A 577 -2.10 37.97 8.89
C LEU A 577 -1.54 37.95 7.45
N ALA A 578 -2.38 37.60 6.45
CA ALA A 578 -1.99 37.62 5.04
C ALA A 578 -1.68 39.04 4.52
N SER A 579 -2.48 40.03 4.94
CA SER A 579 -2.24 41.44 4.62
C SER A 579 -0.96 41.95 5.27
N GLN A 580 -0.74 41.61 6.55
CA GLN A 580 0.47 42.02 7.29
C GLN A 580 1.75 41.43 6.67
N LEU A 581 1.70 40.19 6.19
CA LEU A 581 2.82 39.52 5.52
C LEU A 581 3.02 39.95 4.05
N LYS A 582 2.16 40.83 3.52
CA LYS A 582 2.16 41.29 2.11
C LYS A 582 2.12 40.12 1.10
N ILE A 583 1.31 39.10 1.38
CA ILE A 583 1.15 37.92 0.50
C ILE A 583 -0.14 37.95 -0.34
N ILE A 584 -0.90 39.05 -0.26
CA ILE A 584 -2.04 39.31 -1.14
C ILE A 584 -1.49 39.96 -2.42
N GLY A 585 -1.62 39.25 -3.53
CA GLY A 585 -1.21 39.70 -4.86
C GLY A 585 -2.37 39.61 -5.86
N TYR A 586 -2.16 40.22 -7.02
CA TYR A 586 -3.15 40.38 -8.09
C TYR A 586 -2.65 39.81 -9.43
N GLY A 587 -1.47 39.18 -9.46
CA GLY A 587 -0.89 38.55 -10.64
C GLY A 587 -1.63 37.28 -11.05
N TYR A 588 -1.29 36.74 -12.22
CA TYR A 588 -2.01 35.60 -12.81
C TYR A 588 -1.98 34.33 -11.94
N GLY A 589 -0.90 34.13 -11.17
CA GLY A 589 -0.76 33.03 -10.21
C GLY A 589 -1.23 33.37 -8.79
N ASP A 590 -1.77 34.57 -8.54
CA ASP A 590 -2.28 34.98 -7.24
C ASP A 590 -3.77 34.64 -7.04
N GLY A 591 -4.21 34.60 -5.77
CA GLY A 591 -5.59 34.24 -5.42
C GLY A 591 -6.66 35.24 -5.85
N ASP A 592 -6.30 36.51 -5.95
CA ASP A 592 -7.20 37.61 -6.32
C ASP A 592 -6.75 38.23 -7.65
N PHE A 593 -6.57 37.39 -8.68
CA PHE A 593 -6.08 37.82 -10.00
C PHE A 593 -6.90 38.99 -10.56
N LYS A 594 -6.21 40.11 -10.88
CA LYS A 594 -6.80 41.33 -11.43
C LYS A 594 -5.83 41.97 -12.42
N HIS A 595 -6.27 42.13 -13.66
CA HIS A 595 -5.48 42.78 -14.71
C HIS A 595 -6.33 43.76 -15.51
N ARG A 596 -5.85 45.00 -15.68
CA ARG A 596 -6.52 46.00 -16.51
C ARG A 596 -5.93 45.96 -17.92
N CYS A 597 -6.76 45.64 -18.92
CA CYS A 597 -6.34 45.68 -20.31
C CYS A 597 -5.97 47.12 -20.71
N PRO A 598 -4.78 47.39 -21.29
CA PRO A 598 -4.37 48.72 -21.68
C PRO A 598 -5.15 49.27 -22.88
N GLN A 599 -5.70 48.42 -23.74
CA GLN A 599 -6.45 48.85 -24.92
C GLN A 599 -7.91 49.21 -24.58
N CYS A 600 -8.67 48.29 -23.97
CA CYS A 600 -10.10 48.51 -23.70
C CYS A 600 -10.39 48.92 -22.25
N SER A 601 -9.37 49.06 -21.39
CA SER A 601 -9.47 49.46 -19.98
C SER A 601 -10.31 48.54 -19.09
N ILE A 602 -10.76 47.40 -19.62
CA ILE A 602 -11.57 46.41 -18.92
C ILE A 602 -10.70 45.63 -17.93
N MET A 603 -11.28 45.42 -16.75
CA MET A 603 -10.69 44.60 -15.69
C MET A 603 -10.97 43.12 -15.97
N THR A 604 -9.90 42.35 -16.11
CA THR A 604 -9.91 40.89 -16.29
C THR A 604 -9.56 40.23 -14.97
N ASP A 605 -10.37 39.28 -14.55
CA ASP A 605 -10.20 38.50 -13.33
C ASP A 605 -10.64 37.04 -13.56
N ALA A 606 -10.53 36.23 -12.51
CA ALA A 606 -10.89 34.82 -12.49
C ALA A 606 -12.28 34.49 -13.08
N ASP A 607 -13.33 35.16 -12.59
CA ASP A 607 -14.70 34.90 -13.04
C ASP A 607 -14.87 35.22 -14.51
N LEU A 608 -14.29 36.34 -14.98
CA LEU A 608 -14.39 36.72 -16.37
C LEU A 608 -13.69 35.71 -17.27
N LEU A 609 -12.51 35.22 -16.87
CA LEU A 609 -11.80 34.18 -17.61
C LEU A 609 -12.61 32.88 -17.70
N CYS A 610 -13.39 32.53 -16.67
CA CYS A 610 -14.28 31.37 -16.70
C CYS A 610 -15.44 31.56 -17.69
N VAL A 611 -16.06 32.74 -17.70
CA VAL A 611 -17.10 33.10 -18.69
C VAL A 611 -16.51 33.10 -20.10
N ALA A 612 -15.31 33.64 -20.28
CA ALA A 612 -14.61 33.66 -21.57
C ALA A 612 -14.28 32.25 -22.06
N LYS A 613 -13.87 31.34 -21.15
CA LYS A 613 -13.71 29.91 -21.46
C LYS A 613 -15.03 29.30 -21.92
N PHE A 614 -16.13 29.55 -21.22
CA PHE A 614 -17.46 29.05 -21.61
C PHE A 614 -17.90 29.56 -22.97
N ALA A 615 -17.71 30.86 -23.24
CA ALA A 615 -18.02 31.49 -24.52
C ALA A 615 -17.20 30.86 -25.65
N ARG A 616 -15.88 30.73 -25.47
CA ARG A 616 -15.00 30.10 -26.47
C ARG A 616 -15.37 28.65 -26.76
N ASP A 617 -15.66 27.85 -25.74
CA ASP A 617 -16.05 26.45 -25.93
C ASP A 617 -17.42 26.35 -26.63
N THR A 618 -18.32 27.30 -26.36
CA THR A 618 -19.61 27.45 -27.04
C THR A 618 -19.44 27.82 -28.52
N ASP A 619 -18.56 28.78 -28.83
CA ASP A 619 -18.25 29.18 -30.21
C ASP A 619 -17.62 28.01 -30.97
N ASN A 620 -16.67 27.30 -30.36
CA ASN A 620 -16.07 26.09 -30.95
C ASN A 620 -17.08 24.97 -31.22
N LEU A 621 -18.09 24.80 -30.38
CA LEU A 621 -19.18 23.84 -30.62
C LEU A 621 -20.01 24.22 -31.84
N VAL A 622 -20.26 25.51 -32.05
CA VAL A 622 -21.06 26.02 -33.17
C VAL A 622 -20.27 26.01 -34.47
N GLU A 623 -19.02 26.47 -34.43
CA GLU A 623 -18.17 26.63 -35.62
C GLU A 623 -17.54 25.32 -36.07
N ASN A 624 -17.01 24.53 -35.14
CA ASN A 624 -16.20 23.35 -35.42
C ASN A 624 -16.88 22.03 -34.99
N GLY A 625 -18.05 22.08 -34.36
CA GLY A 625 -18.73 20.89 -33.85
C GLY A 625 -18.04 20.24 -32.65
N TRP A 626 -17.11 20.92 -31.98
CA TRP A 626 -16.36 20.35 -30.85
C TRP A 626 -17.23 20.25 -29.58
N PRO A 627 -17.41 19.05 -29.01
CA PRO A 627 -18.31 18.85 -27.89
C PRO A 627 -17.85 19.58 -26.62
N MET A 628 -18.84 20.05 -25.84
CA MET A 628 -18.60 20.71 -24.56
C MET A 628 -18.06 19.71 -23.52
N PRO A 629 -17.19 20.12 -22.59
CA PRO A 629 -16.73 19.26 -21.51
C PRO A 629 -17.91 18.87 -20.61
N GLY A 630 -17.97 17.61 -20.19
CA GLY A 630 -19.08 17.00 -19.44
C GLY A 630 -20.13 16.30 -20.31
N THR A 631 -19.90 16.20 -21.62
CA THR A 631 -20.86 15.64 -22.60
C THR A 631 -20.37 14.40 -23.33
N LEU A 632 -19.19 13.86 -23.01
CA LEU A 632 -18.64 12.70 -23.74
C LEU A 632 -18.92 11.35 -23.05
N LEU A 633 -18.93 11.32 -21.71
CA LEU A 633 -19.00 10.07 -20.94
C LEU A 633 -20.34 9.94 -20.22
N SER A 634 -20.90 8.72 -20.17
CA SER A 634 -22.09 8.44 -19.37
C SER A 634 -21.81 8.65 -17.87
N LEU A 635 -22.64 9.42 -17.16
CA LEU A 635 -22.43 9.63 -15.71
C LEU A 635 -22.50 8.31 -14.92
N ALA A 636 -23.36 7.39 -15.35
CA ALA A 636 -23.56 6.11 -14.66
C ALA A 636 -22.34 5.18 -14.78
N THR A 637 -21.84 4.98 -16.00
CA THR A 637 -20.78 4.01 -16.26
C THR A 637 -19.39 4.63 -16.37
N GLY A 638 -19.28 5.93 -16.69
CA GLY A 638 -18.02 6.60 -17.03
C GLY A 638 -17.46 6.19 -18.39
N MET A 639 -18.26 5.55 -19.25
CA MET A 639 -17.84 5.05 -20.56
C MET A 639 -18.53 5.85 -21.68
N PRO A 640 -17.93 5.91 -22.89
CA PRO A 640 -18.66 6.33 -24.08
C PRO A 640 -19.91 5.47 -24.28
N GLU A 641 -21.06 6.07 -24.60
CA GLU A 641 -22.28 5.28 -24.86
C GLU A 641 -22.22 4.79 -26.31
N SER A 642 -22.17 3.47 -26.58
CA SER A 642 -22.09 2.91 -27.95
C SER A 642 -23.45 2.53 -28.55
N ASN A 643 -23.61 2.70 -29.86
CA ASN A 643 -24.84 2.39 -30.61
C ASN A 643 -25.11 0.86 -30.76
N ARG A 644 -24.20 -0.01 -30.31
CA ARG A 644 -24.27 -1.47 -30.48
C ARG A 644 -25.21 -2.21 -29.52
N GLN A 645 -25.61 -1.61 -28.39
CA GLN A 645 -26.32 -2.34 -27.32
C GLN A 645 -27.78 -1.86 -27.15
N SER A 646 -28.70 -2.63 -27.75
CA SER A 646 -30.14 -2.72 -27.45
C SER A 646 -31.05 -1.56 -27.89
N GLY A 647 -32.20 -1.90 -28.49
CA GLY A 647 -33.20 -1.01 -29.11
C GLY A 647 -33.88 0.04 -28.23
N GLY A 648 -33.30 0.41 -27.09
CA GLY A 648 -33.67 1.56 -26.25
C GLY A 648 -32.60 2.68 -26.18
N ALA A 649 -31.43 2.51 -26.81
CA ALA A 649 -30.25 3.37 -26.68
C ALA A 649 -30.43 4.80 -27.25
N LEU A 650 -31.31 5.01 -28.24
CA LEU A 650 -31.52 6.33 -28.86
C LEU A 650 -31.96 7.41 -27.83
N LYS A 651 -32.69 7.01 -26.78
CA LYS A 651 -33.14 7.92 -25.71
C LYS A 651 -32.05 8.30 -24.70
N SER A 652 -31.00 7.47 -24.54
CA SER A 652 -29.90 7.73 -23.59
C SER A 652 -28.86 8.68 -24.18
N ARG A 653 -28.42 8.43 -25.41
CA ARG A 653 -27.49 9.33 -26.14
C ARG A 653 -28.08 10.71 -26.37
N SER A 654 -29.38 10.80 -26.66
CA SER A 654 -30.10 12.09 -26.74
C SER A 654 -29.94 12.92 -25.46
N ALA A 655 -29.92 12.29 -24.27
CA ALA A 655 -29.72 12.99 -23.01
C ALA A 655 -28.27 13.45 -22.79
N LEU A 656 -27.28 12.68 -23.26
CA LEU A 656 -25.86 12.99 -23.19
C LEU A 656 -25.50 14.24 -24.00
N THR A 657 -26.01 14.34 -25.24
CA THR A 657 -25.78 15.48 -26.15
C THR A 657 -26.80 16.61 -25.99
N SER A 658 -27.81 16.47 -25.11
CA SER A 658 -28.78 17.55 -24.83
C SER A 658 -28.13 18.90 -24.51
N PRO A 659 -27.06 18.98 -23.68
CA PRO A 659 -26.39 20.25 -23.41
C PRO A 659 -25.76 20.87 -24.66
N ASN A 660 -25.15 20.06 -25.55
CA ASN A 660 -24.56 20.56 -26.80
C ASN A 660 -25.64 21.17 -27.70
N ARG A 661 -26.78 20.48 -27.86
CA ARG A 661 -27.91 20.99 -28.66
C ARG A 661 -28.50 22.28 -28.10
N LEU A 662 -28.72 22.34 -26.78
CA LEU A 662 -29.17 23.58 -26.10
C LEU A 662 -28.18 24.72 -26.36
N THR A 663 -26.89 24.42 -26.27
CA THR A 663 -25.84 25.40 -26.48
C THR A 663 -25.82 25.93 -27.91
N ARG A 664 -25.82 25.02 -28.90
CA ARG A 664 -25.74 25.36 -30.32
C ARG A 664 -26.91 26.21 -30.80
N HIS A 665 -28.14 25.83 -30.44
CA HIS A 665 -29.33 26.46 -31.01
C HIS A 665 -29.76 27.72 -30.25
N VAL A 666 -29.37 27.86 -28.98
CA VAL A 666 -29.91 28.90 -28.10
C VAL A 666 -28.80 29.64 -27.35
N LEU A 667 -28.02 28.94 -26.52
CA LEU A 667 -27.10 29.62 -25.58
C LEU A 667 -26.00 30.40 -26.28
N ALA A 668 -25.47 29.90 -27.41
CA ALA A 668 -24.36 30.54 -28.11
C ALA A 668 -24.65 32.00 -28.47
N SER A 669 -25.80 32.26 -29.08
CA SER A 669 -26.22 33.62 -29.44
C SER A 669 -26.43 34.52 -28.22
N GLN A 670 -26.99 33.98 -27.13
CA GLN A 670 -27.26 34.72 -25.90
C GLN A 670 -25.96 35.05 -25.13
N VAL A 671 -25.01 34.12 -25.08
CA VAL A 671 -23.71 34.30 -24.42
C VAL A 671 -22.84 35.27 -25.20
N SER A 672 -22.80 35.13 -26.53
CA SER A 672 -22.14 36.10 -27.41
C SER A 672 -22.75 37.51 -27.26
N GLY A 673 -24.08 37.62 -27.22
CA GLY A 673 -24.80 38.85 -26.91
C GLY A 673 -24.45 39.44 -25.53
N MET A 674 -24.35 38.61 -24.49
CA MET A 674 -23.97 39.02 -23.13
C MET A 674 -22.54 39.59 -23.10
N MET A 675 -21.59 38.94 -23.77
CA MET A 675 -20.21 39.39 -23.89
C MET A 675 -20.09 40.70 -24.66
N MET A 676 -20.88 40.89 -25.72
CA MET A 676 -20.91 42.14 -26.50
C MET A 676 -21.57 43.30 -25.74
N GLN A 677 -22.72 43.06 -25.10
CA GLN A 677 -23.50 44.10 -24.40
C GLN A 677 -22.83 44.60 -23.12
N TRP A 678 -21.97 43.80 -22.50
CA TRP A 678 -21.21 44.21 -21.32
C TRP A 678 -20.38 45.48 -21.55
N ARG A 679 -19.80 45.66 -22.74
CA ARG A 679 -19.08 46.90 -23.11
C ARG A 679 -19.93 48.17 -22.95
N VAL A 680 -21.26 48.04 -22.97
CA VAL A 680 -22.23 49.15 -22.96
C VAL A 680 -22.98 49.26 -21.62
N ARG A 681 -23.20 48.16 -20.90
CA ARG A 681 -24.11 48.10 -19.73
C ARG A 681 -23.44 48.16 -18.36
N GLU A 682 -22.11 48.26 -18.29
CA GLU A 682 -21.30 48.31 -17.05
C GLU A 682 -21.45 47.12 -16.06
N LYS A 683 -22.32 46.14 -16.31
CA LYS A 683 -22.44 44.91 -15.51
C LYS A 683 -21.55 43.80 -16.08
N LYS A 684 -20.53 43.39 -15.32
CA LYS A 684 -19.61 42.29 -15.65
C LYS A 684 -20.38 40.94 -15.68
N PRO A 685 -20.19 40.09 -16.71
CA PRO A 685 -20.80 38.78 -16.76
C PRO A 685 -20.10 37.80 -15.80
N THR A 686 -20.89 36.91 -15.20
CA THR A 686 -20.42 35.85 -14.29
C THR A 686 -20.99 34.49 -14.70
N MET A 687 -20.37 33.41 -14.22
CA MET A 687 -20.95 32.07 -14.41
C MET A 687 -22.33 31.94 -13.76
N GLU A 688 -22.66 32.74 -12.75
CA GLU A 688 -24.00 32.78 -12.15
C GLU A 688 -25.04 33.40 -13.07
N ASP A 689 -24.67 34.42 -13.85
CA ASP A 689 -25.54 34.97 -14.89
C ASP A 689 -25.81 33.91 -15.98
N ILE A 690 -24.81 33.11 -16.36
CA ILE A 690 -24.98 31.98 -17.28
C ILE A 690 -25.91 30.90 -16.70
N ARG A 691 -25.76 30.55 -15.42
CA ARG A 691 -26.67 29.61 -14.74
C ARG A 691 -28.10 30.11 -14.74
N THR A 692 -28.30 31.38 -14.39
CA THR A 692 -29.61 32.02 -14.38
C THR A 692 -30.22 32.01 -15.78
N LEU A 693 -29.44 32.37 -16.80
CA LEU A 693 -29.86 32.32 -18.21
C LEU A 693 -30.33 30.91 -18.61
N ILE A 694 -29.56 29.87 -18.28
CA ILE A 694 -29.94 28.49 -18.58
C ILE A 694 -31.24 28.12 -17.87
N THR A 695 -31.39 28.43 -16.59
CA THR A 695 -32.63 28.15 -15.83
C THR A 695 -33.83 28.81 -16.49
N THR A 696 -33.75 30.10 -16.84
CA THR A 696 -34.83 30.82 -17.52
C THR A 696 -35.17 30.21 -18.89
N LEU A 697 -34.16 29.81 -19.67
CA LEU A 697 -34.39 29.19 -20.99
C LEU A 697 -35.05 27.81 -20.90
N LEU A 698 -34.85 27.09 -19.80
CA LEU A 698 -35.49 25.79 -19.57
C LEU A 698 -36.94 25.91 -19.09
N GLU A 699 -37.33 27.09 -18.62
CA GLU A 699 -38.72 27.43 -18.29
C GLU A 699 -39.50 27.97 -19.50
N ASP A 700 -38.82 28.46 -20.54
CA ASP A 700 -39.44 29.03 -21.75
C ASP A 700 -39.89 27.97 -22.77
N SER A 701 -41.21 27.85 -22.92
CA SER A 701 -41.85 26.92 -23.87
C SER A 701 -41.48 27.15 -25.35
N THR A 702 -41.10 28.38 -25.75
CA THR A 702 -40.77 28.69 -27.15
C THR A 702 -39.37 28.20 -27.52
N THR A 703 -38.40 28.41 -26.64
CA THR A 703 -37.05 27.83 -26.74
C THR A 703 -37.08 26.31 -26.86
N LEU A 704 -37.90 25.64 -26.03
CA LEU A 704 -38.07 24.18 -26.07
C LEU A 704 -38.70 23.69 -27.39
N SER A 705 -39.55 24.49 -28.02
CA SER A 705 -40.15 24.21 -29.33
C SER A 705 -39.13 24.32 -30.49
N VAL A 706 -38.24 25.31 -30.44
CA VAL A 706 -37.15 25.47 -31.43
C VAL A 706 -36.20 24.28 -31.39
N MET A 707 -35.88 23.78 -30.19
CA MET A 707 -35.06 22.57 -30.03
C MET A 707 -35.74 21.31 -30.58
N ALA A 708 -37.07 21.23 -30.50
CA ALA A 708 -37.83 20.08 -30.98
C ALA A 708 -38.08 20.10 -32.50
N ASN A 709 -38.19 21.27 -33.12
CA ASN A 709 -38.55 21.41 -34.54
C ASN A 709 -37.35 21.37 -35.51
N ASN A 710 -36.12 21.61 -35.05
CA ASN A 710 -34.92 21.60 -35.89
C ASN A 710 -34.26 20.21 -36.02
N ASP A 711 -34.67 19.22 -35.22
CA ASP A 711 -34.23 17.82 -35.35
C ASP A 711 -35.22 17.06 -36.25
N SER A 712 -34.87 16.91 -37.53
CA SER A 712 -35.70 16.22 -38.55
C SER A 712 -35.97 14.72 -38.28
N GLU A 713 -35.39 14.14 -37.23
CA GLU A 713 -35.55 12.71 -36.86
C GLU A 713 -36.47 12.42 -35.65
N LEU A 714 -36.98 13.43 -34.92
CA LEU A 714 -37.86 13.19 -33.76
C LEU A 714 -39.18 13.96 -33.85
N VAL A 715 -40.21 13.31 -34.40
CA VAL A 715 -41.60 13.71 -34.16
C VAL A 715 -41.96 13.39 -32.70
N LEU A 716 -41.73 14.32 -31.78
CA LEU A 716 -42.19 14.21 -30.40
C LEU A 716 -43.59 14.82 -30.24
N PRO A 717 -44.53 14.13 -29.55
CA PRO A 717 -45.85 14.68 -29.28
C PRO A 717 -45.77 15.92 -28.37
N PRO A 718 -46.74 16.86 -28.42
CA PRO A 718 -46.65 18.23 -27.87
C PRO A 718 -46.52 18.37 -26.34
N LYS A 719 -46.33 17.27 -25.61
CA LYS A 719 -46.35 17.20 -24.14
C LYS A 719 -45.14 16.50 -23.51
N VAL A 720 -44.09 16.19 -24.28
CA VAL A 720 -42.88 15.53 -23.74
C VAL A 720 -41.87 16.59 -23.28
N ARG A 721 -41.39 16.48 -22.03
CA ARG A 721 -40.33 17.34 -21.47
C ARG A 721 -39.06 17.25 -22.35
N VAL A 722 -38.58 18.40 -22.84
CA VAL A 722 -37.46 18.51 -23.80
C VAL A 722 -36.10 18.19 -23.17
N ILE A 723 -35.90 18.45 -21.87
CA ILE A 723 -34.73 17.95 -21.13
C ILE A 723 -35.15 16.86 -20.14
N THR A 724 -34.54 15.69 -20.28
CA THR A 724 -34.73 14.57 -19.34
C THR A 724 -33.95 14.82 -18.04
N PRO A 725 -34.32 14.20 -16.90
CA PRO A 725 -33.53 14.28 -15.67
C PRO A 725 -32.05 13.90 -15.85
N ARG A 726 -31.76 13.00 -16.80
CA ARG A 726 -30.40 12.64 -17.20
C ARG A 726 -29.70 13.78 -17.95
N GLY A 727 -30.37 14.43 -18.89
CA GLY A 727 -29.85 15.60 -19.60
C GLY A 727 -29.58 16.79 -18.67
N ALA A 728 -30.43 17.00 -17.67
CA ALA A 728 -30.20 18.00 -16.62
C ALA A 728 -28.96 17.67 -15.76
N ALA A 729 -28.67 16.39 -15.53
CA ALA A 729 -27.45 15.98 -14.83
C ALA A 729 -26.19 16.25 -15.65
N HIS A 730 -26.21 16.01 -16.97
CA HIS A 730 -25.11 16.39 -17.86
C HIS A 730 -24.92 17.90 -17.93
N LEU A 731 -26.01 18.69 -17.98
CA LEU A 731 -25.91 20.15 -17.95
C LEU A 731 -25.23 20.67 -16.68
N ARG A 732 -25.53 20.07 -15.52
CA ARG A 732 -24.81 20.38 -14.26
C ARG A 732 -23.33 20.03 -14.34
N LYS A 733 -22.99 18.88 -14.94
CA LYS A 733 -21.59 18.47 -15.17
C LYS A 733 -20.86 19.47 -16.07
N VAL A 734 -21.49 19.92 -17.16
CA VAL A 734 -20.95 20.96 -18.05
C VAL A 734 -20.63 22.22 -17.25
N LEU A 735 -21.60 22.74 -16.49
CA LEU A 735 -21.41 23.97 -15.70
C LEU A 735 -20.31 23.84 -14.64
N ALA A 736 -20.13 22.66 -14.05
CA ALA A 736 -19.06 22.41 -13.07
C ALA A 736 -17.65 22.61 -13.68
N ASN A 737 -17.45 22.32 -14.97
CA ASN A 737 -16.16 22.49 -15.66
C ASN A 737 -15.72 23.96 -15.83
N TYR A 738 -16.62 24.91 -15.61
CA TYR A 738 -16.38 26.36 -15.70
C TYR A 738 -16.58 27.06 -14.35
N SER A 739 -16.86 26.29 -13.30
CA SER A 739 -17.06 26.80 -11.94
C SER A 739 -15.74 26.76 -11.14
N ASP A 740 -15.77 27.22 -9.88
CA ASP A 740 -14.63 27.15 -8.95
C ASP A 740 -13.33 27.79 -9.45
N ASN A 741 -13.41 28.88 -10.23
CA ASN A 741 -12.25 29.55 -10.79
C ASN A 741 -11.43 28.65 -11.76
N ASN A 742 -12.09 27.72 -12.48
CA ASN A 742 -11.44 26.90 -13.51
C ASN A 742 -11.51 27.52 -14.91
N TRP A 743 -10.59 28.45 -15.22
CA TRP A 743 -10.41 28.99 -16.57
C TRP A 743 -9.35 28.26 -17.41
N SER A 744 -8.76 27.16 -16.91
CA SER A 744 -7.84 26.35 -17.71
C SER A 744 -8.57 25.62 -18.84
N SER A 745 -7.83 25.12 -19.83
CA SER A 745 -8.43 24.33 -20.93
C SER A 745 -9.01 22.97 -20.50
N PHE A 746 -8.77 22.53 -19.26
CA PHE A 746 -9.15 21.22 -18.75
C PHE A 746 -10.50 21.24 -18.03
N GLY A 747 -11.19 20.09 -18.00
CA GLY A 747 -12.41 19.90 -17.20
C GLY A 747 -12.16 19.94 -15.69
N LEU A 748 -10.92 19.63 -15.29
CA LEU A 748 -10.46 19.62 -13.91
C LEU A 748 -9.67 20.89 -13.56
N ASP A 749 -9.92 21.45 -12.37
CA ASP A 749 -9.02 22.46 -11.80
C ASP A 749 -7.74 21.79 -11.26
N LEU A 750 -6.73 21.73 -12.12
CA LEU A 750 -5.46 21.05 -11.85
C LEU A 750 -4.70 21.66 -10.66
N ARG A 751 -4.78 22.97 -10.43
CA ARG A 751 -4.11 23.63 -9.29
C ARG A 751 -4.66 23.10 -7.98
N ALA A 752 -5.98 23.11 -7.83
CA ALA A 752 -6.64 22.61 -6.64
C ALA A 752 -6.47 21.10 -6.46
N ALA A 753 -6.43 20.34 -7.56
CA ALA A 753 -6.17 18.90 -7.54
C ALA A 753 -4.75 18.58 -7.03
N VAL A 754 -3.73 19.28 -7.51
CA VAL A 754 -2.33 19.06 -7.08
C VAL A 754 -2.16 19.34 -5.60
N ILE A 755 -2.84 20.35 -5.05
CA ILE A 755 -2.79 20.66 -3.61
C ILE A 755 -3.39 19.52 -2.77
N ARG A 756 -4.51 18.95 -3.21
CA ARG A 756 -5.12 17.78 -2.54
C ARG A 756 -4.21 16.57 -2.63
N GLN A 757 -3.65 16.28 -3.81
CA GLN A 757 -2.65 15.23 -3.99
C GLN A 757 -1.38 15.47 -3.16
N GLY A 758 -0.99 16.73 -2.95
CA GLY A 758 0.13 17.12 -2.10
C GLY A 758 0.02 16.61 -0.65
N LEU A 759 -1.19 16.48 -0.11
CA LEU A 759 -1.41 15.86 1.21
C LEU A 759 -1.08 14.37 1.22
N PHE A 760 -1.44 13.66 0.16
CA PHE A 760 -1.10 12.25 -0.01
C PHE A 760 0.42 12.10 -0.11
N ILE A 761 1.06 12.89 -0.98
CA ILE A 761 2.52 12.90 -1.18
C ILE A 761 3.27 13.17 0.13
N ASP A 762 2.86 14.18 0.90
CA ASP A 762 3.52 14.52 2.16
C ASP A 762 3.38 13.40 3.21
N LYS A 763 2.22 12.73 3.27
CA LYS A 763 2.05 11.54 4.12
C LYS A 763 2.99 10.42 3.67
N MET A 764 3.04 10.10 2.39
CA MET A 764 3.92 9.05 1.84
C MET A 764 5.40 9.33 2.10
N TYR A 765 5.81 10.59 1.98
CA TYR A 765 7.14 11.05 2.34
C TYR A 765 7.42 10.91 3.84
N LYS A 766 6.50 11.37 4.71
CA LYS A 766 6.66 11.30 6.17
C LYS A 766 6.68 9.86 6.72
N PHE A 767 5.96 8.94 6.08
CA PHE A 767 5.92 7.53 6.49
C PHE A 767 7.19 6.76 6.16
N ASP A 768 8.00 7.28 5.25
CA ASP A 768 9.36 6.83 4.95
C ASP A 768 9.51 5.38 4.47
N TRP A 769 8.55 4.88 3.66
CA TRP A 769 8.56 3.48 3.24
C TRP A 769 9.75 3.10 2.36
N LEU A 770 10.33 4.01 1.58
CA LEU A 770 11.49 3.70 0.73
C LEU A 770 12.70 3.22 1.53
N HIS A 771 12.81 3.63 2.79
CA HIS A 771 13.88 3.20 3.70
C HIS A 771 13.48 1.98 4.55
N SER A 772 12.31 1.38 4.28
CA SER A 772 11.86 0.16 4.97
C SER A 772 12.67 -1.04 4.49
N PRO A 773 13.25 -1.83 5.41
CA PRO A 773 13.90 -3.09 5.04
C PRO A 773 12.90 -4.14 4.53
N ALA A 774 11.59 -3.90 4.69
CA ALA A 774 10.50 -4.74 4.20
C ALA A 774 9.68 -4.04 3.09
N LEU A 775 10.31 -3.15 2.32
CA LEU A 775 9.64 -2.34 1.28
C LEU A 775 8.93 -3.22 0.25
N MET A 776 9.60 -4.28 -0.22
CA MET A 776 9.06 -5.18 -1.23
C MET A 776 7.79 -5.88 -0.72
N GLU A 777 7.87 -6.48 0.46
CA GLU A 777 6.75 -7.19 1.10
C GLU A 777 5.61 -6.22 1.44
N THR A 778 5.93 -4.96 1.75
CA THR A 778 4.92 -3.92 1.96
C THR A 778 4.17 -3.65 0.65
N MET A 779 4.86 -3.50 -0.48
CA MET A 779 4.22 -3.28 -1.78
C MET A 779 3.40 -4.49 -2.23
N GLU A 780 3.88 -5.71 -2.02
CA GLU A 780 3.12 -6.92 -2.33
C GLU A 780 1.81 -7.00 -1.53
N ARG A 781 1.84 -6.65 -0.23
CA ARG A 781 0.63 -6.55 0.59
C ARG A 781 -0.31 -5.47 0.08
N SER A 782 0.21 -4.30 -0.31
CA SER A 782 -0.59 -3.21 -0.89
C SER A 782 -1.30 -3.64 -2.18
N VAL A 783 -0.59 -4.30 -3.09
CA VAL A 783 -1.14 -4.80 -4.36
C VAL A 783 -2.19 -5.90 -4.14
N LEU A 784 -1.96 -6.81 -3.19
CA LEU A 784 -2.95 -7.82 -2.80
C LEU A 784 -4.22 -7.16 -2.24
N LYS A 785 -4.04 -6.17 -1.37
CA LYS A 785 -5.15 -5.43 -0.76
C LYS A 785 -5.95 -4.63 -1.80
N TYR A 786 -5.27 -4.08 -2.81
CA TYR A 786 -5.91 -3.44 -3.96
C TYR A 786 -6.75 -4.43 -4.79
N SER A 787 -6.23 -5.64 -5.03
CA SER A 787 -6.98 -6.69 -5.74
C SER A 787 -8.27 -7.06 -4.99
N ARG A 788 -8.19 -7.20 -3.67
CA ARG A 788 -9.35 -7.43 -2.79
C ARG A 788 -10.32 -6.24 -2.76
N PHE A 789 -9.80 -5.01 -2.86
CA PHE A 789 -10.63 -3.81 -2.93
C PHE A 789 -11.50 -3.77 -4.19
N LEU A 790 -10.97 -4.17 -5.35
CA LEU A 790 -11.79 -4.31 -6.56
C LEU A 790 -12.82 -5.44 -6.43
N GLU A 791 -12.48 -6.55 -5.76
CA GLU A 791 -13.43 -7.64 -5.49
C GLU A 791 -14.60 -7.17 -4.61
N ILE A 792 -14.32 -6.36 -3.58
CA ILE A 792 -15.35 -5.75 -2.73
C ILE A 792 -16.20 -4.76 -3.53
N ALA A 793 -15.57 -3.91 -4.35
CA ALA A 793 -16.29 -2.98 -5.23
C ALA A 793 -17.22 -3.74 -6.21
N LYS A 794 -16.80 -4.90 -6.70
CA LYS A 794 -17.59 -5.79 -7.57
C LYS A 794 -18.79 -6.40 -6.84
N LYS A 795 -18.60 -6.84 -5.60
CA LYS A 795 -19.65 -7.44 -4.77
C LYS A 795 -20.67 -6.43 -4.25
N HIS A 796 -20.26 -5.17 -4.08
CA HIS A 796 -21.09 -4.11 -3.51
C HIS A 796 -21.18 -2.89 -4.43
N PRO A 797 -21.87 -3.02 -5.59
CA PRO A 797 -21.97 -1.93 -6.57
C PRO A 797 -22.87 -0.76 -6.12
N ASP A 798 -23.45 -0.81 -4.92
CA ASP A 798 -24.22 0.31 -4.36
C ASP A 798 -23.52 0.97 -3.16
N LYS A 799 -22.24 0.64 -2.92
CA LYS A 799 -21.46 1.17 -1.80
C LYS A 799 -20.17 1.83 -2.27
N MET A 800 -19.86 3.00 -1.69
CA MET A 800 -18.57 3.64 -1.87
C MET A 800 -17.48 2.86 -1.13
N VAL A 801 -16.48 2.38 -1.86
CA VAL A 801 -15.25 1.80 -1.29
C VAL A 801 -14.26 2.93 -0.96
N VAL A 802 -13.53 2.79 0.16
CA VAL A 802 -12.58 3.82 0.64
C VAL A 802 -11.20 3.20 0.86
N PRO A 803 -10.14 3.66 0.19
CA PRO A 803 -8.81 3.08 0.30
C PRO A 803 -8.08 3.51 1.60
N THR A 804 -7.24 2.63 2.13
CA THR A 804 -6.17 3.02 3.07
C THR A 804 -4.96 3.54 2.31
N LEU A 805 -4.00 4.19 2.98
CA LEU A 805 -2.88 4.85 2.29
C LEU A 805 -1.99 3.91 1.45
N ASP A 806 -1.69 2.71 1.95
CA ASP A 806 -0.99 1.62 1.24
C ASP A 806 -1.70 1.19 -0.04
N LEU A 807 -3.00 0.98 0.10
CA LEU A 807 -3.88 0.55 -0.98
C LEU A 807 -3.98 1.64 -2.04
N ASP A 808 -4.11 2.89 -1.60
CA ASP A 808 -4.25 4.04 -2.48
C ASP A 808 -3.01 4.26 -3.35
N LEU A 809 -1.81 4.03 -2.81
CA LEU A 809 -0.59 4.00 -3.64
C LEU A 809 -0.70 2.98 -4.78
N ALA A 810 -1.13 1.75 -4.49
CA ALA A 810 -1.29 0.72 -5.52
C ALA A 810 -2.41 1.08 -6.52
N TRP A 811 -3.51 1.68 -6.04
CA TRP A 811 -4.60 2.13 -6.89
C TRP A 811 -4.19 3.29 -7.82
N HIS A 812 -3.51 4.31 -7.29
CA HIS A 812 -2.94 5.40 -8.08
C HIS A 812 -1.94 4.88 -9.11
N THR A 813 -1.08 3.92 -8.73
CA THR A 813 -0.13 3.31 -9.67
C THR A 813 -0.84 2.63 -10.85
N HIS A 814 -1.95 1.95 -10.61
CA HIS A 814 -2.77 1.38 -11.71
C HIS A 814 -3.38 2.48 -12.59
N GLN A 815 -3.94 3.54 -12.00
CA GLN A 815 -4.56 4.65 -12.73
C GLN A 815 -3.60 5.36 -13.68
N LEU A 816 -2.33 5.44 -13.31
CA LEU A 816 -1.25 6.00 -14.12
C LEU A 816 -0.90 5.13 -15.35
N SER A 817 -1.56 3.97 -15.49
CA SER A 817 -1.69 3.18 -16.73
C SER A 817 -3.14 3.25 -17.24
N PRO A 818 -3.60 4.41 -17.77
CA PRO A 818 -5.02 4.74 -17.92
C PRO A 818 -5.82 3.74 -18.76
N GLN A 819 -5.27 3.25 -19.87
CA GLN A 819 -5.94 2.23 -20.68
C GLN A 819 -6.12 0.90 -19.95
N ASP A 820 -5.08 0.40 -19.29
CA ASP A 820 -5.13 -0.88 -18.56
C ASP A 820 -6.12 -0.78 -17.38
N TYR A 821 -6.08 0.34 -16.67
CA TYR A 821 -7.03 0.65 -15.61
C TYR A 821 -8.48 0.74 -16.12
N TYR A 822 -8.69 1.40 -17.27
CA TYR A 822 -9.99 1.43 -17.93
C TYR A 822 -10.48 0.02 -18.26
N ARG A 823 -9.70 -0.77 -19.01
CA ARG A 823 -10.03 -2.14 -19.43
C ARG A 823 -10.33 -3.04 -18.24
N THR A 824 -9.50 -2.98 -17.19
CA THR A 824 -9.68 -3.80 -16.00
C THR A 824 -10.96 -3.43 -15.27
N THR A 825 -11.21 -2.15 -15.04
CA THR A 825 -12.39 -1.72 -14.26
C THR A 825 -13.68 -1.91 -15.05
N THR A 826 -13.70 -1.62 -16.35
CA THR A 826 -14.88 -1.87 -17.19
C THR A 826 -15.18 -3.36 -17.31
N ARG A 827 -14.15 -4.21 -17.46
CA ARG A 827 -14.32 -5.68 -17.48
C ARG A 827 -14.84 -6.22 -16.15
N GLU A 828 -14.24 -5.81 -15.02
CA GLU A 828 -14.56 -6.39 -13.72
C GLU A 828 -15.81 -5.81 -13.07
N LEU A 829 -16.10 -4.52 -13.29
CA LEU A 829 -17.15 -3.77 -12.61
C LEU A 829 -18.26 -3.30 -13.56
N SER A 830 -18.16 -3.54 -14.87
CA SER A 830 -19.07 -3.00 -15.90
C SER A 830 -19.16 -1.48 -15.91
N LYS A 831 -18.15 -0.80 -15.35
CA LYS A 831 -18.06 0.65 -15.25
C LYS A 831 -16.60 1.08 -15.13
N PHE A 832 -16.28 2.24 -15.66
CA PHE A 832 -15.00 2.88 -15.44
C PHE A 832 -14.96 3.49 -14.04
N LEU A 833 -14.21 2.87 -13.13
CA LEU A 833 -14.19 3.27 -11.72
C LEU A 833 -13.50 4.63 -11.56
N ASN A 834 -14.25 5.63 -11.11
CA ASN A 834 -13.70 6.95 -10.86
C ASN A 834 -12.91 7.00 -9.54
N HIS A 835 -11.95 7.90 -9.47
CA HIS A 835 -11.29 8.33 -8.24
C HIS A 835 -11.62 9.81 -8.05
N ASP A 836 -12.77 10.04 -7.40
CA ASP A 836 -13.28 11.39 -7.21
C ASP A 836 -12.39 12.13 -6.22
N ASP A 837 -11.69 13.15 -6.69
CA ASP A 837 -10.80 13.99 -5.89
C ASP A 837 -11.57 15.01 -5.02
N LYS A 838 -12.91 15.02 -5.06
CA LYS A 838 -13.79 15.82 -4.19
C LYS A 838 -14.93 14.98 -3.58
N VAL A 839 -14.79 14.56 -2.32
CA VAL A 839 -15.80 13.80 -1.57
C VAL A 839 -16.13 14.51 -0.25
N GLU A 840 -17.41 14.62 0.10
CA GLU A 840 -17.85 15.19 1.38
C GLU A 840 -17.31 14.38 2.58
N ASP A 841 -16.68 15.06 3.55
CA ASP A 841 -16.06 14.47 4.76
C ASP A 841 -16.96 13.45 5.49
N ASN A 842 -18.26 13.74 5.60
CA ASN A 842 -19.23 12.89 6.31
C ASN A 842 -19.47 11.57 5.58
N LYS A 843 -19.59 11.63 4.24
CA LYS A 843 -19.81 10.46 3.38
C LYS A 843 -18.59 9.55 3.38
N LEU A 844 -17.39 10.14 3.38
CA LEU A 844 -16.12 9.43 3.45
C LEU A 844 -15.98 8.64 4.76
N SER A 845 -16.31 9.27 5.89
CA SER A 845 -16.21 8.65 7.22
C SER A 845 -17.12 7.42 7.36
N ALA A 846 -18.40 7.53 6.96
CA ALA A 846 -19.35 6.42 7.04
C ALA A 846 -18.98 5.26 6.10
N SER A 847 -18.49 5.57 4.90
CA SER A 847 -18.08 4.57 3.92
C SER A 847 -16.82 3.82 4.36
N PHE A 848 -15.91 4.48 5.07
CA PHE A 848 -14.73 3.83 5.63
C PHE A 848 -15.05 2.87 6.78
N GLU A 849 -15.98 3.24 7.67
CA GLU A 849 -16.44 2.34 8.76
C GLU A 849 -17.00 1.04 8.16
N TRP A 850 -17.90 1.17 7.18
CA TRP A 850 -18.46 0.04 6.43
C TRP A 850 -17.38 -0.80 5.75
N MET A 851 -16.37 -0.16 5.15
CA MET A 851 -15.27 -0.84 4.46
C MET A 851 -14.41 -1.66 5.44
N CYS A 852 -14.15 -1.16 6.65
CA CYS A 852 -13.44 -1.89 7.69
C CYS A 852 -14.17 -3.16 8.13
N GLU A 853 -15.48 -3.05 8.35
CA GLU A 853 -16.34 -4.18 8.74
C GLU A 853 -16.36 -5.25 7.64
N THR A 854 -16.66 -4.83 6.40
CA THR A 854 -16.75 -5.71 5.23
C THR A 854 -15.43 -6.44 4.94
N TYR A 855 -14.30 -5.73 5.01
CA TYR A 855 -12.99 -6.35 4.78
C TYR A 855 -12.64 -7.40 5.85
N PHE A 856 -12.97 -7.13 7.11
CA PHE A 856 -12.74 -8.07 8.21
C PHE A 856 -13.63 -9.30 8.08
N GLU A 857 -14.89 -9.14 7.71
CA GLU A 857 -15.82 -10.26 7.48
C GLU A 857 -15.36 -11.17 6.34
N LEU A 858 -14.90 -10.60 5.22
CA LEU A 858 -14.50 -11.37 4.04
C LEU A 858 -13.13 -12.02 4.16
N TYR A 859 -12.16 -11.34 4.79
CA TYR A 859 -10.75 -11.76 4.77
C TYR A 859 -10.16 -12.05 6.16
N GLY A 860 -10.86 -11.77 7.26
CA GLY A 860 -10.40 -12.02 8.63
C GLY A 860 -9.20 -11.16 9.06
N GLU A 861 -8.89 -10.11 8.31
CA GLU A 861 -7.77 -9.20 8.47
C GLU A 861 -8.24 -7.79 8.83
N ILE A 862 -7.41 -7.02 9.53
CA ILE A 862 -7.72 -5.63 9.89
C ILE A 862 -7.44 -4.74 8.69
N TYR A 863 -8.46 -3.99 8.24
CA TYR A 863 -8.33 -3.11 7.09
C TYR A 863 -7.32 -1.97 7.30
N SER A 864 -7.34 -1.31 8.47
CA SER A 864 -6.44 -0.19 8.80
C SER A 864 -5.45 -0.53 9.92
N THR A 865 -4.18 -0.74 9.56
CA THR A 865 -3.07 -0.92 10.52
C THR A 865 -1.98 0.14 10.30
N CYS A 866 -1.17 0.42 11.33
CA CYS A 866 -0.15 1.48 11.28
C CYS A 866 1.09 1.04 10.49
N ILE A 867 1.13 1.37 9.19
CA ILE A 867 2.16 0.94 8.24
C ILE A 867 3.38 1.89 8.16
N CYS A 868 3.65 2.76 9.14
CA CYS A 868 4.85 3.60 9.08
C CYS A 868 6.14 2.76 9.13
N TRP A 869 7.25 3.30 8.60
CA TRP A 869 8.56 2.64 8.61
C TRP A 869 8.91 2.00 9.97
N TYR A 870 8.73 2.75 11.07
CA TYR A 870 8.99 2.26 12.42
C TYR A 870 8.08 1.08 12.79
N CYS A 871 6.77 1.18 12.57
CA CYS A 871 5.82 0.12 12.91
C CYS A 871 5.93 -1.10 11.99
N GLU A 872 6.33 -0.93 10.73
CA GLU A 872 6.65 -2.03 9.81
C GLU A 872 7.97 -2.70 10.19
N ALA A 873 9.02 -1.94 10.53
CA ALA A 873 10.28 -2.50 11.03
C ALA A 873 10.11 -3.20 12.39
N VAL A 874 9.27 -2.67 13.27
CA VAL A 874 8.89 -3.31 14.55
C VAL A 874 8.02 -4.55 14.29
N ARG A 875 7.09 -4.54 13.34
CA ARG A 875 6.34 -5.75 12.97
C ARG A 875 7.21 -6.80 12.30
N GLY A 876 8.15 -6.39 11.45
CA GLY A 876 9.17 -7.24 10.86
C GLY A 876 10.13 -7.84 11.90
N SER A 877 10.41 -7.13 13.00
CA SER A 877 11.29 -7.60 14.08
C SER A 877 10.58 -8.31 15.24
N GLN A 878 9.30 -7.99 15.52
CA GLN A 878 8.46 -8.62 16.55
C GLN A 878 7.60 -9.77 16.03
N THR A 879 7.67 -10.08 14.74
CA THR A 879 7.20 -11.36 14.19
C THR A 879 8.16 -12.51 14.53
N SER A 880 8.72 -12.52 15.74
CA SER A 880 8.96 -13.80 16.41
C SER A 880 7.60 -14.45 16.58
N SER A 881 7.43 -15.63 15.98
CA SER A 881 6.13 -16.29 15.77
C SER A 881 5.47 -16.81 17.07
N ILE A 882 5.98 -16.38 18.23
CA ILE A 882 5.58 -16.78 19.57
C ILE A 882 4.36 -15.97 20.07
N SER A 883 4.23 -14.69 19.72
CA SER A 883 3.14 -13.81 20.19
C SER A 883 1.78 -14.10 19.52
N ILE A 884 1.80 -14.72 18.33
CA ILE A 884 0.60 -15.13 17.59
C ILE A 884 -0.01 -16.44 18.14
N MET A 885 0.73 -17.19 18.96
CA MET A 885 0.43 -18.58 19.32
C MET A 885 -0.49 -18.80 20.54
N LEU A 886 -0.99 -17.77 21.22
CA LEU A 886 -1.75 -17.95 22.48
C LEU A 886 -3.17 -17.35 22.40
N GLY A 887 -4.13 -18.17 21.94
CA GLY A 887 -5.53 -18.17 22.39
C GLY A 887 -6.47 -17.07 21.87
N ARG A 888 -7.55 -17.46 21.19
CA ARG A 888 -8.60 -16.55 20.66
C ARG A 888 -9.27 -15.65 21.71
N SER A 889 -9.33 -16.02 23.00
CA SER A 889 -9.84 -15.15 24.07
C SER A 889 -8.80 -14.16 24.60
N LYS A 890 -7.52 -14.51 24.55
CA LYS A 890 -6.41 -13.58 24.80
C LYS A 890 -6.14 -12.67 23.61
N ARG A 891 -6.67 -12.95 22.41
CA ARG A 891 -6.59 -12.05 21.24
C ARG A 891 -7.34 -10.74 21.48
N GLN A 892 -8.50 -10.79 22.11
CA GLN A 892 -9.29 -9.60 22.47
C GLN A 892 -8.67 -8.82 23.64
N GLN A 893 -7.98 -9.52 24.54
CA GLN A 893 -7.20 -8.93 25.64
C GLN A 893 -5.88 -8.34 25.14
N ALA A 894 -5.14 -9.03 24.27
CA ALA A 894 -3.92 -8.57 23.60
C ALA A 894 -4.21 -7.41 22.63
N LEU A 895 -5.39 -7.38 21.99
CA LEU A 895 -5.91 -6.21 21.29
C LEU A 895 -6.13 -5.05 22.26
N LYS A 896 -6.80 -5.28 23.39
CA LYS A 896 -6.94 -4.26 24.45
C LYS A 896 -5.60 -3.81 25.00
N ASP A 897 -4.60 -4.70 25.08
CA ASP A 897 -3.24 -4.45 25.59
C ASP A 897 -2.36 -3.76 24.54
N LEU A 898 -2.53 -4.02 23.24
CA LEU A 898 -1.92 -3.27 22.12
C LEU A 898 -2.52 -1.86 22.01
N TYR A 899 -3.84 -1.73 22.13
CA TYR A 899 -4.51 -0.44 22.34
C TYR A 899 -4.18 0.17 23.73
N ALA A 900 -3.54 -0.57 24.64
CA ALA A 900 -3.04 -0.05 25.93
C ALA A 900 -1.59 0.44 25.84
N GLN A 901 -0.78 -0.24 25.03
CA GLN A 901 0.64 -0.01 24.83
C GLN A 901 0.94 1.15 23.87
N GLN A 902 -0.08 1.89 23.41
CA GLN A 902 0.03 3.20 22.73
C GLN A 902 0.60 4.32 23.64
N ASP A 903 1.58 3.98 24.50
CA ASP A 903 2.39 4.95 25.27
C ASP A 903 3.80 5.14 24.65
N LEU A 904 4.09 4.53 23.48
CA LEU A 904 5.28 4.83 22.69
C LEU A 904 5.02 6.04 21.77
N THR A 905 5.34 7.21 22.31
CA THR A 905 5.05 8.56 21.80
C THR A 905 5.85 9.01 20.57
N SER A 906 5.83 8.25 19.46
CA SER A 906 6.43 8.73 18.19
C SER A 906 5.61 8.53 16.91
N CYS A 907 4.51 7.75 16.92
CA CYS A 907 3.61 7.65 15.77
C CYS A 907 2.20 8.07 16.17
N ASP A 908 1.59 9.00 15.39
CA ASP A 908 0.23 9.50 15.62
C ASP A 908 -0.76 8.31 15.57
N PRO A 909 -1.45 7.98 16.69
CA PRO A 909 -2.18 6.71 16.85
C PRO A 909 -3.52 6.60 16.08
N GLY A 910 -3.79 7.52 15.16
CA GLY A 910 -5.02 7.53 14.35
C GLY A 910 -5.00 6.56 13.15
N PRO A 911 -6.17 6.17 12.61
CA PRO A 911 -6.26 5.34 11.40
C PRO A 911 -5.62 6.05 10.19
N HIS A 912 -4.72 5.38 9.47
CA HIS A 912 -4.02 5.93 8.30
C HIS A 912 -4.84 5.78 7.01
N ILE A 913 -5.80 6.68 6.85
CA ILE A 913 -6.76 6.69 5.76
C ILE A 913 -6.26 7.63 4.67
N SER A 914 -6.46 7.26 3.40
CA SER A 914 -6.25 8.18 2.31
C SER A 914 -7.47 9.10 2.16
N ALA A 915 -7.48 10.18 2.95
CA ALA A 915 -8.56 11.18 2.97
C ALA A 915 -8.19 12.45 2.21
N HIS A 916 -7.36 12.36 1.17
CA HIS A 916 -6.87 13.52 0.41
C HIS A 916 -7.98 14.17 -0.44
N ASN A 917 -9.01 13.39 -0.78
CA ASN A 917 -10.18 13.77 -1.57
C ASN A 917 -11.24 14.52 -0.72
N ALA A 918 -11.05 14.62 0.59
CA ALA A 918 -12.07 15.10 1.53
C ALA A 918 -12.27 16.63 1.44
N VAL A 919 -13.51 17.09 1.27
CA VAL A 919 -13.88 18.51 1.16
C VAL A 919 -15.05 18.89 2.08
N LYS A 920 -15.07 20.15 2.56
CA LYS A 920 -16.17 20.74 3.34
C LYS A 920 -17.18 21.49 2.47
N VAL A 921 -18.47 21.31 2.78
CA VAL A 921 -19.59 22.06 2.19
C VAL A 921 -19.78 23.40 2.91
N THR A 922 -19.70 24.52 2.19
CA THR A 922 -20.03 25.86 2.69
C THR A 922 -21.47 26.21 2.31
N VAL A 923 -22.36 26.36 3.30
CA VAL A 923 -23.76 26.76 3.05
C VAL A 923 -23.85 28.27 2.86
N ALA A 924 -24.30 28.72 1.69
CA ALA A 924 -24.54 30.13 1.41
C ALA A 924 -25.84 30.62 2.09
N LYS A 925 -25.71 31.74 2.82
CA LYS A 925 -26.72 32.56 3.53
C LYS A 925 -27.05 32.18 5.02
N PRO A 926 -26.84 33.12 5.98
CA PRO A 926 -27.06 32.89 7.42
C PRO A 926 -28.52 32.90 7.90
N TYR A 927 -29.50 33.30 7.09
CA TYR A 927 -30.84 33.66 7.60
C TYR A 927 -31.93 32.58 7.46
N LEU A 928 -31.71 31.52 6.67
CA LEU A 928 -32.74 30.49 6.42
C LEU A 928 -32.20 29.07 6.64
N ARG A 929 -32.05 28.68 7.92
CA ARG A 929 -32.12 27.29 8.47
C ARG A 929 -31.47 27.21 9.86
N HIS A 930 -31.85 28.10 10.77
CA HIS A 930 -31.31 28.08 12.15
C HIS A 930 -31.83 26.91 13.01
N TRP A 931 -32.82 26.14 12.55
CA TRP A 931 -33.49 25.11 13.39
C TRP A 931 -33.11 23.64 13.09
N SER A 932 -32.81 23.25 11.84
CA SER A 932 -32.46 21.84 11.51
C SER A 932 -30.96 21.57 11.39
N ALA A 933 -30.18 22.52 10.86
CA ALA A 933 -28.72 22.40 10.80
C ALA A 933 -28.08 22.49 12.19
N THR A 934 -28.61 23.35 13.05
CA THR A 934 -28.17 23.49 14.44
C THR A 934 -28.51 22.24 15.24
N GLN A 935 -29.71 21.65 15.09
CA GLN A 935 -30.04 20.37 15.72
C GLN A 935 -29.17 19.21 15.21
N PHE A 936 -28.83 19.14 13.92
CA PHE A 936 -27.94 18.11 13.39
C PHE A 936 -26.49 18.29 13.86
N LEU A 937 -25.94 19.52 13.84
CA LEU A 937 -24.63 19.84 14.41
C LEU A 937 -24.57 19.59 15.91
N GLN A 938 -25.67 19.86 16.63
CA GLN A 938 -25.80 19.65 18.06
C GLN A 938 -26.02 18.17 18.39
N MET A 939 -26.72 17.40 17.56
CA MET A 939 -26.80 15.93 17.63
C MET A 939 -25.44 15.29 17.31
N HIS A 940 -24.69 15.80 16.33
CA HIS A 940 -23.34 15.33 16.03
C HIS A 940 -22.34 15.71 17.14
N ALA A 941 -22.48 16.89 17.74
CA ALA A 941 -21.75 17.29 18.93
C ALA A 941 -22.13 16.39 20.11
N GLN A 942 -23.40 16.11 20.34
CA GLN A 942 -23.89 15.21 21.38
C GLN A 942 -23.48 13.75 21.16
N ARG A 943 -23.46 13.25 19.92
CA ARG A 943 -22.94 11.91 19.58
C ARG A 943 -21.42 11.84 19.75
N ARG A 944 -20.68 12.89 19.37
CA ARG A 944 -19.24 13.04 19.69
C ARG A 944 -18.99 13.08 21.20
N GLU A 945 -19.76 13.84 21.96
CA GLU A 945 -19.67 13.93 23.43
C GLU A 945 -20.10 12.63 24.11
N ALA A 946 -21.12 11.93 23.60
CA ALA A 946 -21.55 10.63 24.10
C ALA A 946 -20.51 9.53 23.81
N GLY A 947 -19.89 9.55 22.62
CA GLY A 947 -18.74 8.72 22.27
C GLY A 947 -17.53 9.00 23.15
N LYS A 948 -17.21 10.27 23.41
CA LYS A 948 -16.18 10.71 24.36
C LYS A 948 -16.48 10.27 25.79
N GLY A 949 -17.72 10.38 26.24
CA GLY A 949 -18.13 9.92 27.57
C GLY A 949 -17.97 8.41 27.73
N ARG A 950 -18.23 7.63 26.68
CA ARG A 950 -17.98 6.18 26.64
C ARG A 950 -16.48 5.88 26.61
N ALA A 951 -15.71 6.51 25.73
CA ALA A 951 -14.26 6.32 25.59
C ALA A 951 -13.47 6.76 26.83
N ALA A 952 -13.83 7.88 27.45
CA ALA A 952 -13.24 8.38 28.69
C ALA A 952 -13.63 7.52 29.90
N LYS A 953 -14.88 7.00 29.97
CA LYS A 953 -15.27 6.02 30.99
C LYS A 953 -14.51 4.69 30.83
N ILE A 954 -14.28 4.23 29.60
CA ILE A 954 -13.49 3.03 29.31
C ILE A 954 -12.00 3.25 29.62
N ALA A 955 -11.43 4.40 29.26
CA ALA A 955 -10.05 4.77 29.57
C ALA A 955 -9.83 4.90 31.09
N LYS A 956 -10.75 5.56 31.81
CA LYS A 956 -10.72 5.70 33.28
C LYS A 956 -10.92 4.37 34.00
N LYS A 957 -11.80 3.49 33.48
CA LYS A 957 -12.01 2.12 33.99
C LYS A 957 -10.77 1.22 33.79
N ASN A 958 -9.94 1.51 32.79
CA ASN A 958 -8.72 0.76 32.46
C ASN A 958 -7.42 1.49 32.84
N GLY A 959 -7.48 2.58 33.62
CA GLY A 959 -6.29 3.31 34.10
C GLY A 959 -5.51 4.10 33.04
N ARG A 960 -6.09 4.43 31.87
CA ARG A 960 -5.43 5.13 30.76
C ARG A 960 -5.77 6.62 30.71
N LYS A 961 -4.84 7.44 30.19
CA LYS A 961 -5.12 8.84 29.80
C LYS A 961 -5.99 8.84 28.54
N SER A 962 -6.98 9.74 28.49
CA SER A 962 -7.83 9.91 27.30
C SER A 962 -6.96 10.28 26.08
N PRO A 963 -7.22 9.73 24.88
CA PRO A 963 -6.51 10.12 23.66
C PRO A 963 -6.59 11.64 23.46
N SER A 964 -5.49 12.28 23.06
CA SER A 964 -5.50 13.73 22.81
C SER A 964 -6.42 14.05 21.63
N ARG A 965 -7.22 15.09 21.81
CA ARG A 965 -8.31 15.55 20.93
C ARG A 965 -7.81 16.18 19.61
N GLU A 966 -6.51 16.44 19.49
CA GLU A 966 -5.92 17.32 18.48
C GLU A 966 -4.80 16.57 17.77
N GLN A 967 -4.93 16.40 16.45
CA GLN A 967 -3.84 15.92 15.59
C GLN A 967 -3.19 17.14 14.95
N PHE A 968 -1.86 17.23 15.04
CA PHE A 968 -1.11 18.34 14.48
C PHE A 968 -0.42 17.88 13.20
N TYR A 969 -0.76 18.53 12.09
CA TYR A 969 -0.10 18.34 10.81
C TYR A 969 0.97 19.39 10.63
N ASP A 970 2.22 18.96 10.54
CA ASP A 970 3.34 19.83 10.19
C ASP A 970 3.26 20.25 8.72
N HIS A 971 3.02 21.54 8.47
CA HIS A 971 3.04 22.14 7.14
C HIS A 971 4.10 23.23 7.09
N TRP A 972 5.11 23.04 6.24
CA TRP A 972 6.27 23.94 6.13
C TRP A 972 7.00 24.24 7.44
N GLY A 973 7.04 23.28 8.37
CA GLY A 973 7.70 23.43 9.67
C GLY A 973 6.81 24.01 10.77
N TYR A 974 5.53 24.31 10.49
CA TYR A 974 4.57 24.79 11.50
C TYR A 974 3.44 23.76 11.72
N PRO A 975 3.12 23.41 12.99
CA PRO A 975 2.07 22.45 13.31
C PRO A 975 0.67 23.08 13.23
N PHE A 976 -0.13 22.68 12.24
CA PHE A 976 -1.56 23.04 12.14
C PHE A 976 -2.44 22.01 12.83
N MET A 977 -3.38 22.47 13.67
CA MET A 977 -4.36 21.61 14.30
C MET A 977 -5.42 21.15 13.27
N LEU A 978 -5.56 19.83 13.08
CA LEU A 978 -6.72 19.22 12.47
C LEU A 978 -7.64 18.65 13.57
N PRO A 979 -8.93 19.04 13.62
CA PRO A 979 -9.88 18.55 14.63
C PRO A 979 -10.35 17.09 14.40
N GLY A 980 -9.57 16.27 13.68
CA GLY A 980 -9.82 14.85 13.40
C GLY A 980 -9.10 14.38 12.12
N PRO A 981 -9.08 13.07 11.82
CA PRO A 981 -8.36 12.51 10.67
C PRO A 981 -9.04 12.75 9.31
N TRP A 982 -10.13 13.53 9.27
CA TRP A 982 -11.11 13.62 8.18
C TRP A 982 -11.35 15.06 7.69
N VAL A 983 -10.32 15.89 7.55
CA VAL A 983 -10.51 17.34 7.36
C VAL A 983 -9.58 17.91 6.29
N CYS A 984 -10.14 18.72 5.40
CA CYS A 984 -9.42 19.58 4.45
C CYS A 984 -8.35 20.47 5.15
N PRO A 985 -7.18 20.72 4.53
CA PRO A 985 -6.11 21.54 5.07
C PRO A 985 -6.57 22.87 5.66
N VAL A 986 -6.28 23.12 6.93
CA VAL A 986 -6.64 24.39 7.61
C VAL A 986 -5.64 25.52 7.26
N TYR A 987 -4.52 25.20 6.62
CA TYR A 987 -3.42 26.12 6.32
C TYR A 987 -3.51 26.85 4.97
N VAL A 988 -4.33 26.35 4.05
CA VAL A 988 -4.51 26.95 2.72
C VAL A 988 -5.31 28.25 2.87
N ASP A 989 -4.88 29.38 2.33
CA ASP A 989 -5.64 30.65 2.46
C ASP A 989 -6.23 31.06 1.10
N THR A 990 -7.41 31.67 1.09
CA THR A 990 -8.14 32.02 -0.15
C THR A 990 -7.34 32.98 -1.04
N TYR A 991 -6.43 33.77 -0.47
CA TYR A 991 -5.60 34.73 -1.19
C TYR A 991 -4.31 34.14 -1.80
N MET A 992 -3.99 32.88 -1.47
CA MET A 992 -2.76 32.23 -1.93
C MET A 992 -2.92 31.66 -3.34
N TYR A 993 -4.07 31.07 -3.62
CA TYR A 993 -4.33 30.27 -4.81
C TYR A 993 -5.44 30.88 -5.66
N PRO A 994 -5.29 30.96 -7.00
CA PRO A 994 -6.30 31.51 -7.92
C PRO A 994 -7.63 30.74 -7.91
N SER A 995 -7.63 29.53 -7.34
CA SER A 995 -8.73 28.57 -7.31
C SER A 995 -9.58 28.69 -6.04
N ASN A 996 -10.90 28.46 -6.15
CA ASN A 996 -11.78 28.36 -4.97
C ASN A 996 -11.57 27.03 -4.24
N ILE A 997 -10.56 26.97 -3.36
CA ILE A 997 -10.32 25.81 -2.50
C ILE A 997 -11.34 25.87 -1.33
N PRO A 998 -12.15 24.82 -1.08
CA PRO A 998 -13.14 24.84 0.00
C PRO A 998 -12.46 24.93 1.37
N MET A 999 -12.39 26.13 1.95
CA MET A 999 -11.76 26.36 3.25
C MET A 999 -12.78 26.35 4.40
N PRO A 1000 -12.45 25.80 5.59
CA PRO A 1000 -13.17 26.15 6.80
C PRO A 1000 -13.07 27.66 7.05
N PRO A 1001 -14.16 28.35 7.45
CA PRO A 1001 -14.04 29.72 7.93
C PRO A 1001 -13.12 29.72 9.14
N SER A 1002 -11.93 30.32 9.00
CA SER A 1002 -11.14 30.68 10.15
C SER A 1002 -11.96 31.69 10.96
N SER A 1003 -12.00 31.55 12.28
CA SER A 1003 -12.80 32.39 13.18
C SER A 1003 -12.36 33.86 13.24
N ALA A 1004 -11.68 34.39 12.23
CA ALA A 1004 -11.09 35.73 12.23
C ALA A 1004 -11.10 36.48 10.88
N SER A 1005 -11.81 36.01 9.84
CA SER A 1005 -11.94 36.79 8.59
C SER A 1005 -13.33 36.67 7.97
N ILE A 1006 -14.32 37.23 8.66
CA ILE A 1006 -15.52 37.75 8.00
C ILE A 1006 -15.11 39.13 7.49
N ASN A 1007 -14.51 39.20 6.30
CA ASN A 1007 -14.46 40.47 5.57
C ASN A 1007 -15.64 40.49 4.60
N ALA A 1008 -16.30 41.64 4.57
CA ALA A 1008 -17.67 41.85 4.14
C ALA A 1008 -17.87 41.92 2.61
N ASP A 1009 -16.91 41.50 1.79
CA ASP A 1009 -16.99 41.61 0.34
C ASP A 1009 -16.75 40.26 -0.36
N GLY A 1010 -17.83 39.58 -0.72
CA GLY A 1010 -18.01 39.16 -2.10
C GLY A 1010 -17.57 37.77 -2.60
N ASN A 1011 -16.84 36.91 -1.89
CA ASN A 1011 -16.52 35.57 -2.44
C ASN A 1011 -17.61 34.53 -2.11
N ILE A 1012 -18.67 34.54 -2.92
CA ILE A 1012 -19.76 33.55 -2.95
C ILE A 1012 -19.42 32.52 -4.04
N GLY A 1013 -18.82 31.39 -3.67
CA GLY A 1013 -18.47 30.33 -4.63
C GLY A 1013 -18.60 28.90 -4.11
N GLY A 1014 -19.23 28.69 -2.95
CA GLY A 1014 -19.26 27.40 -2.26
C GLY A 1014 -20.52 26.56 -2.45
N CYS A 1015 -21.34 26.75 -3.49
CA CYS A 1015 -22.65 26.10 -3.58
C CYS A 1015 -22.67 24.69 -4.22
N ILE A 1016 -21.53 24.14 -4.65
CA ILE A 1016 -21.50 22.91 -5.47
C ILE A 1016 -20.89 21.70 -4.71
N ALA A 1017 -20.65 21.79 -3.40
CA ALA A 1017 -20.25 20.60 -2.64
C ALA A 1017 -21.38 19.54 -2.55
N GLY A 1018 -22.62 19.90 -2.92
CA GLY A 1018 -23.74 18.96 -3.16
C GLY A 1018 -23.81 18.35 -4.56
N CYS A 1019 -22.97 18.80 -5.51
CA CYS A 1019 -22.75 18.12 -6.80
C CYS A 1019 -21.42 17.37 -6.81
N GLY A 1020 -20.98 16.84 -5.66
CA GLY A 1020 -20.12 15.66 -5.69
C GLY A 1020 -20.81 14.67 -6.63
N ASN A 1021 -20.08 14.24 -7.66
CA ASN A 1021 -20.64 13.50 -8.78
C ASN A 1021 -21.60 12.43 -8.24
N ALA A 1022 -22.84 12.38 -8.73
CA ALA A 1022 -23.84 11.34 -8.39
C ALA A 1022 -23.44 9.97 -8.97
N GLU A 1023 -22.16 9.63 -8.85
CA GLU A 1023 -21.41 8.62 -9.60
C GLU A 1023 -20.74 7.59 -8.66
N GLN A 1024 -20.90 7.74 -7.35
CA GLN A 1024 -20.56 6.66 -6.43
C GLN A 1024 -21.64 5.59 -6.48
N LEU A 1025 -21.16 4.34 -6.61
CA LEU A 1025 -21.86 3.10 -6.29
C LEU A 1025 -22.84 3.37 -5.14
N GLY A 1026 -24.14 3.48 -5.47
CA GLY A 1026 -25.20 3.86 -4.54
C GLY A 1026 -26.23 4.82 -5.14
N GLY A 1027 -26.88 4.43 -6.24
CA GLY A 1027 -27.96 5.19 -6.87
C GLY A 1027 -29.35 4.84 -6.30
N GLY A 1028 -29.66 5.33 -5.10
CA GLY A 1028 -30.96 5.12 -4.43
C GLY A 1028 -31.82 6.37 -4.22
N GLY A 1029 -31.54 7.48 -4.89
CA GLY A 1029 -32.33 8.71 -4.82
C GLY A 1029 -32.94 9.06 -6.17
N GLN A 1030 -34.26 9.18 -6.27
CA GLN A 1030 -34.92 9.71 -7.46
C GLN A 1030 -34.42 11.12 -7.77
N PRO A 1031 -33.95 11.43 -8.98
CA PRO A 1031 -33.63 12.80 -9.37
C PRO A 1031 -34.94 13.56 -9.59
N GLY A 1032 -35.23 14.50 -8.70
CA GLY A 1032 -36.22 15.55 -8.96
C GLY A 1032 -35.79 16.38 -10.18
N LEU A 1033 -36.77 16.92 -10.92
CA LEU A 1033 -36.53 17.73 -12.11
C LEU A 1033 -36.09 19.17 -11.81
N ASP A 1034 -35.95 19.55 -10.55
CA ASP A 1034 -35.60 20.91 -10.14
C ASP A 1034 -34.12 21.21 -10.42
N ILE A 1035 -33.88 22.00 -11.45
CA ILE A 1035 -32.63 22.77 -11.64
C ILE A 1035 -32.59 23.92 -10.60
N SER A 1036 -33.76 24.33 -10.11
CA SER A 1036 -34.05 25.19 -8.94
C SER A 1036 -33.65 24.60 -7.59
N GLY A 1037 -33.12 23.37 -7.51
CA GLY A 1037 -32.36 22.94 -6.33
C GLY A 1037 -31.16 23.85 -5.99
N LEU A 1038 -30.83 24.77 -6.92
CA LEU A 1038 -29.88 25.88 -6.75
C LEU A 1038 -30.53 27.27 -6.52
N CYS A 1039 -31.83 27.49 -6.75
CA CYS A 1039 -32.53 28.78 -6.58
C CYS A 1039 -34.02 28.58 -6.16
N ASP A 1040 -34.46 29.21 -5.05
CA ASP A 1040 -35.83 29.30 -4.47
C ASP A 1040 -36.37 28.02 -3.74
N VAL A 1041 -36.81 27.98 -2.46
CA VAL A 1041 -37.54 28.89 -1.54
C VAL A 1041 -38.82 29.44 -2.15
N TYR A 1042 -39.96 28.74 -2.04
CA TYR A 1042 -41.28 29.33 -1.72
C TYR A 1042 -42.27 28.31 -1.10
N THR A 1043 -42.76 28.70 0.09
CA THR A 1043 -44.06 28.45 0.75
C THR A 1043 -44.76 27.08 0.72
N VAL A 1044 -44.87 26.44 1.90
CA VAL A 1044 -46.10 25.78 2.38
C VAL A 1044 -46.27 26.07 3.88
N SER A 1045 -47.36 26.75 4.24
CA SER A 1045 -47.86 26.90 5.62
C SER A 1045 -48.49 25.59 6.11
N THR A 1046 -48.32 25.28 7.41
CA THR A 1046 -49.42 25.10 8.40
C THR A 1046 -48.89 24.66 9.78
N ASP A 1047 -49.15 25.53 10.78
CA ASP A 1047 -49.63 25.32 12.16
C ASP A 1047 -49.16 24.17 13.07
N GLY A 1048 -48.73 24.57 14.29
CA GLY A 1048 -49.31 24.03 15.55
C GLY A 1048 -48.35 23.48 16.62
N GLY A 1049 -48.27 24.17 17.78
CA GLY A 1049 -48.29 23.49 19.09
C GLY A 1049 -47.01 23.44 19.95
N ASP A 1050 -46.76 24.51 20.70
CA ASP A 1050 -46.55 24.64 22.16
C ASP A 1050 -45.78 23.57 23.00
N GLY A 1051 -45.01 24.04 24.00
CA GLY A 1051 -44.55 23.20 25.12
C GLY A 1051 -43.23 23.60 25.81
N GLY A 1052 -43.31 24.42 26.86
CA GLY A 1052 -42.18 25.03 27.58
C GLY A 1052 -41.29 24.14 28.48
N GLY A 1053 -40.23 24.76 29.03
CA GLY A 1053 -39.53 24.31 30.25
C GLY A 1053 -38.01 24.57 30.27
N PRO A 1054 -37.47 25.41 31.19
CA PRO A 1054 -36.04 25.72 31.26
C PRO A 1054 -35.31 24.83 32.31
N PRO A 1055 -34.01 24.52 32.13
CA PRO A 1055 -33.19 24.04 33.24
C PRO A 1055 -32.16 25.08 33.69
N ARG A 1056 -32.40 25.58 34.90
CA ARG A 1056 -31.50 25.78 36.05
C ARG A 1056 -30.00 26.03 35.81
N GLN A 1057 -29.57 27.20 36.31
CA GLN A 1057 -28.23 27.52 36.79
C GLN A 1057 -27.68 26.46 37.75
N LEU A 1058 -26.39 26.13 37.62
CA LEU A 1058 -25.51 25.74 38.72
C LEU A 1058 -24.08 26.21 38.43
N ASP A 1059 -23.78 27.31 39.10
CA ASP A 1059 -22.57 27.69 39.85
C ASP A 1059 -21.14 27.50 39.27
N ARG A 1060 -20.39 28.60 39.40
CA ARG A 1060 -18.96 28.75 39.10
C ARG A 1060 -18.19 28.60 40.40
N SER A 1061 -17.15 27.78 40.41
CA SER A 1061 -15.82 28.17 40.96
C SER A 1061 -14.83 27.01 40.87
N GLN A 1062 -13.72 27.23 40.18
CA GLN A 1062 -12.37 27.28 40.74
C GLN A 1062 -11.35 27.30 39.59
N GLY A 1063 -10.50 28.32 39.60
CA GLY A 1063 -9.53 28.60 38.56
C GLY A 1063 -8.25 27.79 38.68
N VAL A 1064 -7.63 27.53 37.54
CA VAL A 1064 -6.21 27.16 37.42
C VAL A 1064 -5.63 27.98 36.27
N ARG A 1065 -4.55 28.71 36.56
CA ARG A 1065 -3.78 29.54 35.61
C ARG A 1065 -3.02 28.67 34.61
N PRO A 1066 -2.82 29.10 33.35
CA PRO A 1066 -1.85 28.48 32.45
C PRO A 1066 -0.41 28.95 32.78
N PRO A 1067 0.64 28.13 32.61
CA PRO A 1067 2.03 28.58 32.72
C PRO A 1067 2.53 29.23 31.41
N HIS A 1068 3.49 30.13 31.57
CA HIS A 1068 4.11 30.99 30.55
C HIS A 1068 4.99 30.24 29.51
N PRO A 1069 5.19 30.83 28.31
CA PRO A 1069 5.98 30.28 27.20
C PRO A 1069 7.49 30.57 27.33
N VAL A 1070 8.32 29.69 26.76
CA VAL A 1070 9.78 29.85 26.65
C VAL A 1070 10.15 30.32 25.23
N ASP A 1071 11.03 31.33 25.15
CA ASP A 1071 11.46 32.12 23.99
C ASP A 1071 12.37 31.33 23.00
N PRO A 1072 12.12 31.36 21.67
CA PRO A 1072 12.84 30.53 20.69
C PRO A 1072 13.89 31.27 19.83
N ARG A 1073 14.37 32.44 20.23
CA ARG A 1073 15.43 33.13 19.48
C ARG A 1073 16.83 32.71 19.91
N ARG A 1074 17.40 31.67 19.25
CA ARG A 1074 18.84 31.52 18.90
C ARG A 1074 19.10 30.14 18.29
N PHE A 1075 19.20 30.02 16.96
CA PHE A 1075 20.19 29.19 16.26
C PHE A 1075 20.28 29.59 14.76
N PRO A 1076 21.50 29.80 14.20
CA PRO A 1076 21.73 30.14 12.81
C PRO A 1076 22.02 28.91 11.92
N THR A 1077 21.73 29.05 10.61
CA THR A 1077 22.16 28.23 9.45
C THR A 1077 21.71 26.75 9.40
N ALA A 1078 21.25 26.35 8.22
CA ALA A 1078 20.61 25.07 7.89
C ALA A 1078 21.31 23.83 8.49
N PRO A 1079 20.59 22.85 9.05
CA PRO A 1079 21.19 21.59 9.45
C PRO A 1079 21.14 20.61 8.28
N THR A 1080 22.30 20.36 7.68
CA THR A 1080 22.59 19.20 6.82
C THR A 1080 22.47 17.84 7.54
N ASN A 1081 21.81 17.76 8.71
CA ASN A 1081 21.76 16.56 9.55
C ASN A 1081 20.44 16.40 10.35
N LEU A 1082 19.30 16.37 9.65
CA LEU A 1082 17.96 16.08 10.18
C LEU A 1082 17.85 14.84 11.11
N PRO A 1083 18.55 13.70 10.87
CA PRO A 1083 18.42 12.51 11.71
C PRO A 1083 18.91 12.71 13.15
N LEU A 1084 20.01 13.44 13.34
CA LEU A 1084 20.62 13.69 14.65
C LEU A 1084 19.73 14.58 15.53
N CYS A 1085 19.16 15.63 14.94
CA CYS A 1085 18.25 16.55 15.61
C CYS A 1085 17.01 15.82 16.16
N ARG A 1086 16.46 14.87 15.39
CA ARG A 1086 15.31 14.08 15.83
C ARG A 1086 15.62 13.18 17.03
N ILE A 1087 16.78 12.50 17.04
CA ILE A 1087 17.16 11.62 18.18
C ILE A 1087 17.32 12.43 19.47
N ALA A 1088 18.03 13.57 19.37
CA ALA A 1088 18.22 14.46 20.53
C ALA A 1088 16.89 15.04 21.02
N GLN A 1089 15.97 15.42 20.11
CA GLN A 1089 14.63 15.90 20.45
C GLN A 1089 13.77 14.82 21.12
N THR A 1090 13.79 13.57 20.63
CA THR A 1090 13.04 12.46 21.22
C THR A 1090 13.50 12.17 22.64
N VAL A 1091 14.82 12.06 22.87
CA VAL A 1091 15.38 11.79 24.20
C VAL A 1091 15.18 12.98 25.15
N GLY A 1092 15.39 14.20 24.66
CA GLY A 1092 15.19 15.41 25.45
C GLY A 1092 13.73 15.57 25.89
N SER A 1093 12.79 15.33 24.97
CA SER A 1093 11.35 15.37 25.27
C SER A 1093 10.95 14.33 26.31
N LEU A 1094 11.55 13.14 26.25
CA LEU A 1094 11.30 12.07 27.23
C LEU A 1094 11.75 12.46 28.64
N VAL A 1095 12.92 13.10 28.75
CA VAL A 1095 13.45 13.62 30.03
C VAL A 1095 12.52 14.71 30.58
N VAL A 1096 12.18 15.71 29.76
CA VAL A 1096 11.38 16.87 30.19
C VAL A 1096 9.95 16.46 30.56
N LYS A 1097 9.29 15.63 29.76
CA LYS A 1097 7.89 15.20 30.02
C LYS A 1097 7.74 14.38 31.30
N ASN A 1098 8.80 13.72 31.76
CA ASN A 1098 8.80 12.93 32.98
C ASN A 1098 9.43 13.66 34.18
N GLY A 1099 9.46 14.99 34.15
CA GLY A 1099 9.90 15.83 35.27
C GLY A 1099 11.43 15.90 35.44
N GLY A 1100 12.20 15.46 34.44
CA GLY A 1100 13.65 15.68 34.37
C GLY A 1100 14.00 17.04 33.76
N VAL A 1101 15.24 17.48 33.96
CA VAL A 1101 15.75 18.77 33.48
C VAL A 1101 16.97 18.55 32.61
N ILE A 1102 16.95 19.04 31.37
CA ILE A 1102 18.13 19.06 30.50
C ILE A 1102 19.02 20.24 30.91
N ARG A 1103 20.30 19.97 31.18
CA ARG A 1103 21.29 20.96 31.64
C ARG A 1103 22.28 21.37 30.56
N GLY A 1104 22.31 20.66 29.44
CA GLY A 1104 23.18 21.01 28.32
C GLY A 1104 23.15 19.97 27.22
N LEU A 1105 23.39 20.41 26.00
CA LEU A 1105 23.54 19.57 24.81
C LEU A 1105 24.79 20.03 24.06
N ALA A 1106 25.62 19.09 23.64
CA ALA A 1106 26.82 19.36 22.86
C ALA A 1106 26.87 18.41 21.66
N ASN A 1107 26.86 18.94 20.45
CA ASN A 1107 27.14 18.17 19.25
C ASN A 1107 28.66 18.14 19.03
N TRP A 1108 29.24 16.95 18.93
CA TRP A 1108 30.67 16.79 18.69
C TRP A 1108 30.99 16.64 17.19
N GLY A 1109 29.99 16.37 16.33
CA GLY A 1109 30.17 16.21 14.89
C GLY A 1109 30.35 14.74 14.46
N VAL A 1110 30.84 14.54 13.24
CA VAL A 1110 31.08 13.21 12.65
C VAL A 1110 32.49 12.76 12.97
N PHE A 1111 32.64 11.57 13.52
CA PHE A 1111 33.94 10.93 13.71
C PHE A 1111 33.94 9.53 13.12
N ALA A 1112 35.12 9.06 12.74
CA ALA A 1112 35.34 7.66 12.41
C ALA A 1112 35.13 6.79 13.66
N LEU A 1113 34.48 5.65 13.49
CA LEU A 1113 34.33 4.66 14.56
C LEU A 1113 35.70 3.99 14.81
N PRO A 1114 36.05 3.65 16.07
CA PRO A 1114 37.33 3.02 16.39
C PRO A 1114 37.60 1.71 15.62
N ARG A 1115 36.52 1.03 15.20
CA ARG A 1115 36.49 -0.13 14.32
C ARG A 1115 35.16 -0.05 13.55
N PRO A 1116 35.07 -0.58 12.30
CA PRO A 1116 33.78 -0.72 11.63
C PRO A 1116 32.81 -1.53 12.49
N VAL A 1117 31.58 -1.04 12.65
CA VAL A 1117 30.54 -1.67 13.48
C VAL A 1117 29.37 -2.06 12.59
N SER A 1118 28.97 -3.32 12.61
CA SER A 1118 27.78 -3.80 11.89
C SER A 1118 26.58 -3.86 12.85
N ILE A 1119 25.57 -3.05 12.61
CA ILE A 1119 24.31 -2.99 13.37
C ILE A 1119 23.15 -2.94 12.37
N HIS A 1120 22.06 -3.65 12.64
CA HIS A 1120 20.88 -3.73 11.76
C HIS A 1120 21.22 -4.05 10.28
N GLN A 1121 22.14 -5.00 10.07
CA GLN A 1121 22.61 -5.44 8.75
C GLN A 1121 23.34 -4.38 7.91
N MET A 1122 23.61 -3.19 8.46
CA MET A 1122 24.43 -2.14 7.83
C MET A 1122 25.80 -2.01 8.53
N ARG A 1123 26.86 -1.83 7.74
CA ARG A 1123 28.23 -1.65 8.25
C ARG A 1123 28.57 -0.17 8.32
N HIS A 1124 28.79 0.34 9.53
CA HIS A 1124 29.12 1.75 9.77
C HIS A 1124 30.63 1.91 9.99
N THR A 1125 31.21 2.91 9.33
CA THR A 1125 32.62 3.32 9.51
C THR A 1125 32.75 4.69 10.17
N HIS A 1126 31.69 5.50 10.11
CA HIS A 1126 31.60 6.84 10.70
C HIS A 1126 30.29 6.96 11.50
N GLY A 1127 30.27 7.82 12.52
CA GLY A 1127 29.09 8.10 13.32
C GLY A 1127 29.02 9.56 13.73
N HIS A 1128 27.80 10.07 13.92
CA HIS A 1128 27.56 11.39 14.52
C HIS A 1128 27.55 11.26 16.04
N TYR A 1129 28.33 12.09 16.72
CA TYR A 1129 28.47 12.07 18.17
C TYR A 1129 27.80 13.29 18.78
N PHE A 1130 26.96 13.08 19.79
CA PHE A 1130 26.41 14.14 20.62
C PHE A 1130 26.35 13.70 22.08
N VAL A 1131 26.37 14.67 22.99
CA VAL A 1131 26.29 14.45 24.43
C VAL A 1131 25.18 15.31 25.00
N MET A 1132 24.31 14.70 25.79
CA MET A 1132 23.24 15.38 26.53
C MET A 1132 23.46 15.23 28.02
N ARG A 1133 23.47 16.35 28.73
CA ARG A 1133 23.50 16.43 30.19
C ARG A 1133 22.10 16.68 30.71
N TYR A 1134 21.65 15.86 31.66
CA TYR A 1134 20.33 16.02 32.25
C TYR A 1134 20.24 15.43 33.67
N ASP A 1135 19.30 15.93 34.46
CA ASP A 1135 18.90 15.42 35.77
C ASP A 1135 17.54 14.73 35.65
N ALA A 1136 17.39 13.48 36.09
CA ALA A 1136 16.11 12.78 36.08
C ALA A 1136 16.01 11.70 37.18
N SER A 1137 14.82 11.11 37.35
CA SER A 1137 14.65 9.98 38.26
C SER A 1137 15.24 8.68 37.69
N THR A 1138 15.51 7.70 38.54
CA THR A 1138 16.06 6.38 38.15
C THR A 1138 15.22 5.68 37.09
N LYS A 1139 13.88 5.85 37.15
CA LYS A 1139 12.95 5.30 36.16
C LYS A 1139 13.13 5.97 34.79
N VAL A 1140 13.22 7.29 34.74
CA VAL A 1140 13.42 8.04 33.49
C VAL A 1140 14.78 7.72 32.86
N HIS A 1141 15.82 7.51 33.66
CA HIS A 1141 17.10 7.02 33.15
C HIS A 1141 17.00 5.64 32.48
N GLN A 1142 16.19 4.72 33.02
CA GLN A 1142 15.94 3.42 32.40
C GLN A 1142 15.13 3.55 31.10
N ASP A 1143 14.14 4.45 31.08
CA ASP A 1143 13.31 4.72 29.89
C ASP A 1143 14.16 5.32 28.76
N VAL A 1144 15.02 6.30 29.06
CA VAL A 1144 15.96 6.89 28.09
C VAL A 1144 16.92 5.83 27.55
N ARG A 1145 17.48 4.97 28.42
CA ARG A 1145 18.40 3.90 28.00
C ARG A 1145 17.71 2.86 27.12
N SER A 1146 16.46 2.52 27.43
CA SER A 1146 15.67 1.57 26.64
C SER A 1146 15.31 2.15 25.27
N THR A 1147 14.90 3.42 25.25
CA THR A 1147 14.58 4.15 24.01
C THR A 1147 15.80 4.26 23.09
N LEU A 1148 16.96 4.66 23.63
CA LEU A 1148 18.20 4.74 22.87
C LEU A 1148 18.74 3.38 22.39
N ARG A 1149 18.39 2.28 23.08
CA ARG A 1149 18.77 0.93 22.65
C ARG A 1149 17.88 0.40 21.52
N LEU A 1150 16.64 0.86 21.46
CA LEU A 1150 15.67 0.49 20.42
C LEU A 1150 15.73 1.42 19.20
N GLU A 1151 16.47 2.53 19.26
CA GLU A 1151 16.67 3.47 18.16
C GLU A 1151 17.68 2.89 17.13
N PRO A 1152 17.25 2.49 15.94
CA PRO A 1152 18.11 1.80 14.98
C PRO A 1152 19.21 2.69 14.37
N ARG A 1153 19.06 4.02 14.44
CA ARG A 1153 20.12 4.97 14.05
C ARG A 1153 21.19 5.14 15.14
N MET A 1154 20.97 4.61 16.34
CA MET A 1154 21.88 4.69 17.46
C MET A 1154 22.89 3.54 17.42
N ILE A 1155 24.06 3.81 16.84
CA ILE A 1155 25.17 2.83 16.78
C ILE A 1155 25.64 2.45 18.19
N ARG A 1156 25.76 3.43 19.09
CA ARG A 1156 26.17 3.21 20.48
C ARG A 1156 25.72 4.36 21.36
N SER A 1157 25.19 4.05 22.54
CA SER A 1157 24.89 5.03 23.59
C SER A 1157 25.55 4.63 24.91
N ALA A 1158 25.96 5.63 25.71
CA ALA A 1158 26.54 5.44 27.02
C ALA A 1158 25.97 6.49 28.00
N HIS A 1159 25.74 6.08 29.24
CA HIS A 1159 25.25 6.95 30.31
C HIS A 1159 26.32 7.00 31.39
N VAL A 1160 26.70 8.20 31.80
CA VAL A 1160 27.76 8.44 32.78
C VAL A 1160 27.21 9.36 33.85
N LYS A 1161 27.45 9.01 35.12
CA LYS A 1161 27.10 9.87 36.24
C LYS A 1161 28.12 11.00 36.32
N LEU A 1162 27.68 12.24 36.40
CA LEU A 1162 28.61 13.36 36.54
C LEU A 1162 29.20 13.41 37.96
N GLY A 1163 30.51 13.66 38.06
CA GLY A 1163 31.23 13.81 39.33
C GLY A 1163 32.05 12.60 39.79
N ASP A 1164 32.13 11.51 39.02
CA ASP A 1164 32.94 10.32 39.32
C ASP A 1164 34.25 10.22 38.51
N GLY A 1165 34.61 11.26 37.75
CA GLY A 1165 35.78 11.31 36.87
C GLY A 1165 35.68 10.46 35.59
N LYS A 1166 34.58 9.72 35.35
CA LYS A 1166 34.45 8.87 34.16
C LYS A 1166 34.24 9.64 32.86
N LEU A 1167 33.63 10.82 32.92
CA LEU A 1167 33.43 11.62 31.71
C LEU A 1167 34.77 12.10 31.13
N GLU A 1168 35.73 12.42 32.00
CA GLU A 1168 37.09 12.84 31.63
C GLU A 1168 37.90 11.68 31.03
N THR A 1169 37.69 10.45 31.50
CA THR A 1169 38.36 9.25 30.96
C THR A 1169 37.75 8.72 29.65
N LEU A 1170 36.50 9.09 29.34
CA LEU A 1170 35.83 8.78 28.06
C LEU A 1170 36.11 9.82 26.96
N ALA A 1171 36.69 10.98 27.32
CA ALA A 1171 36.94 12.09 26.42
C ALA A 1171 38.21 11.89 25.58
N ARG A 1172 38.22 10.87 24.70
CA ARG A 1172 39.20 10.77 23.60
C ARG A 1172 39.13 11.95 22.62
N PHE A 1173 38.05 12.74 22.69
CA PHE A 1173 37.69 13.80 21.74
C PHE A 1173 37.67 15.22 22.36
N GLY A 1174 38.21 15.37 23.57
CA GLY A 1174 38.22 16.64 24.33
C GLY A 1174 37.01 16.83 25.25
N ALA A 1175 37.10 17.78 26.20
CA ALA A 1175 36.00 18.07 27.12
C ALA A 1175 34.79 18.64 26.36
N PRO A 1176 33.55 18.19 26.66
CA PRO A 1176 32.37 18.73 26.00
C PRO A 1176 32.25 20.22 26.25
N LYS A 1177 32.23 21.01 25.16
CA LYS A 1177 31.89 22.43 25.21
C LYS A 1177 30.38 22.56 25.37
N TRP A 1178 29.93 22.66 26.61
CA TRP A 1178 28.54 22.93 26.92
C TRP A 1178 28.19 24.34 26.43
N GLN A 1179 27.07 24.47 25.73
CA GLN A 1179 26.48 25.79 25.55
C GLN A 1179 26.01 26.25 26.94
N GLU A 1180 26.67 27.25 27.51
CA GLU A 1180 26.24 27.88 28.76
C GLU A 1180 24.96 28.67 28.50
N SER A 1181 23.80 28.07 28.81
CA SER A 1181 22.56 28.81 28.97
C SER A 1181 22.40 29.19 30.45
N ARG A 1182 22.71 30.45 30.80
CA ARG A 1182 22.02 31.10 31.92
C ARG A 1182 20.62 31.47 31.43
N SER A 1183 19.63 31.08 32.26
CA SER A 1183 18.16 31.23 32.17
C SER A 1183 17.46 30.54 31.01
#